data_AF-A0A6V8DPL5-F1
#
_entry.id   AF-A0A6V8DPL5-F1
#
_cell.length_a   1.000
_cell.length_b   1.000
_cell.length_c   1.000
_cell.angle_alpha   90.00
_cell.angle_beta   90.00
_cell.angle_gamma   90.00
#
_symmetry.space_group_name_H-M   'P 1'
#
loop_
_entity.id
_entity.type
_entity.pdbx_description
1 polymer ?
#
loop_
_entity_poly.entity_id
_entity_poly.type
_entity_poly.pdbx_seq_one_letter_code
_entity_poly.pdbx_strand_id
1 'polypeptide(L)'
;MVLGGQTFGGLFGVTLDTPREIRTEVEAQSRQLMFAFAGFSGYTVLLLILVCYKEFGALMPFTDVLEADRFGFDERARLEATWMFIALGQAVFLFTWALSIIRFKSLRTLRFDLNPDERREGAVTFAQGDWMRNLVEDAAIAEDLDALIQFQRRSIDGDPSLVRHEKARARMWEMAIRGLWPNAIEEAKKVLAQSGGDDDICRMIVAVGHMASRRLDAAREALHGLQQPEGYDEPELLAFVCEWLDPWQGNAQEDDFWDWENNSCIDHLQVLMRMLRGWQPSPTDQSIHTDRLTRVAQLSMISLMRAQRKHDDALELSLQLIRAEPLGVRPRIAAALCLIDKGDWHSARSILSELKVSDGQDPRVLALAAILGQTVDTQEMEVALAVGGGKKVRQWINDAPVNPVAGLVVKGGMDEAINANVLIAAHEATRRGMPPKFSFGWLSLVFNFFVLIPTWIVLAIFVYGQQGQLSGLLVLATLFLLHIASRRFARQQRRMIRHRDQKAMVAYAKRMKRFKVKPERGNIPVGTHLLLSGMLVTVNGVVLDLGLPAWLTVRLPKDTDKAVKARLKRQSKSIQKSRPPRLQPLGEGWWLKRPKEEGADIPALERLIGQPAYRGRQQQRAKKSSSTAPKRAGSSRQNPRTVTDVNLGNRGIPTNTRVSERVQSRPPSSNVVVGSKRTGPNVRPEPRDTDDSIDFS
;
A
#
# COMPACT_ATOMS: atom_id res chain seq x y z
N MET A 1 11.57 -25.35 24.80
CA MET A 1 12.17 -24.84 23.55
C MET A 1 11.40 -25.47 22.40
N VAL A 2 10.55 -24.69 21.72
CA VAL A 2 9.66 -25.23 20.67
C VAL A 2 10.36 -25.05 19.33
N LEU A 3 10.86 -26.15 18.75
CA LEU A 3 11.45 -26.20 17.40
C LEU A 3 10.38 -26.64 16.40
N GLY A 4 9.57 -25.68 15.95
CA GLY A 4 8.90 -25.77 14.66
C GLY A 4 9.68 -24.90 13.70
N GLY A 5 9.82 -25.28 12.43
CA GLY A 5 10.48 -24.48 11.39
C GLY A 5 9.79 -23.16 11.04
N GLN A 6 9.08 -22.56 11.99
CA GLN A 6 8.24 -21.38 11.93
C GLN A 6 8.60 -20.38 13.06
N THR A 7 9.04 -20.88 14.23
CA THR A 7 9.29 -20.07 15.43
C THR A 7 10.25 -20.80 16.38
N PHE A 8 11.29 -20.13 16.89
CA PHE A 8 12.05 -20.62 18.04
C PHE A 8 11.33 -20.22 19.33
N GLY A 9 10.62 -21.14 19.98
CA GLY A 9 9.85 -20.82 21.20
C GLY A 9 10.70 -20.82 22.48
N GLY A 10 10.90 -19.63 23.05
CA GLY A 10 11.44 -19.28 24.37
C GLY A 10 11.25 -17.77 24.62
N LEU A 11 11.60 -17.22 25.79
CA LEU A 11 11.38 -15.80 26.18
C LEU A 11 11.94 -14.73 25.20
N PHE A 12 12.69 -15.17 24.17
CA PHE A 12 13.32 -14.39 23.11
C PHE A 12 13.00 -14.94 21.69
N GLY A 13 11.79 -15.45 21.46
CA GLY A 13 11.46 -16.10 20.19
C GLY A 13 11.53 -15.18 18.97
N VAL A 14 12.38 -15.54 18.01
CA VAL A 14 12.48 -14.91 16.68
C VAL A 14 11.64 -15.72 15.69
N THR A 15 10.68 -15.06 15.05
CA THR A 15 9.93 -15.56 13.88
C THR A 15 10.77 -15.26 12.63
N LEU A 16 11.20 -16.28 11.89
CA LEU A 16 12.01 -16.08 10.69
C LEU A 16 11.15 -15.69 9.48
N ASP A 17 10.19 -16.53 9.05
CA ASP A 17 9.28 -16.25 7.93
C ASP A 17 7.94 -17.00 8.12
N THR A 18 6.85 -16.54 7.48
CA THR A 18 5.55 -17.23 7.59
C THR A 18 5.46 -18.44 6.64
N PRO A 19 4.63 -19.47 6.94
CA PRO A 19 4.48 -20.65 6.07
C PRO A 19 4.01 -20.36 4.65
N ARG A 20 3.42 -19.20 4.40
CA ARG A 20 3.01 -18.75 3.07
C ARG A 20 4.19 -18.15 2.31
N GLU A 21 5.00 -17.31 2.96
CA GLU A 21 6.22 -16.72 2.39
C GLU A 21 7.25 -17.79 2.03
N ILE A 22 7.41 -18.82 2.86
CA ILE A 22 8.28 -19.98 2.55
C ILE A 22 7.84 -20.70 1.28
N ARG A 23 6.53 -20.69 0.93
CA ARG A 23 6.02 -21.34 -0.28
C ARG A 23 6.15 -20.47 -1.53
N THR A 24 6.25 -19.14 -1.36
CA THR A 24 6.20 -18.18 -2.46
C THR A 24 7.56 -17.59 -2.82
N GLU A 25 8.48 -17.48 -1.86
CA GLU A 25 9.76 -16.80 -2.05
C GLU A 25 10.96 -17.74 -1.89
N VAL A 26 11.77 -17.85 -2.94
CA VAL A 26 13.05 -18.57 -2.91
C VAL A 26 14.03 -17.90 -1.93
N GLU A 27 13.95 -16.58 -1.79
CA GLU A 27 14.78 -15.83 -0.84
C GLU A 27 14.41 -16.12 0.63
N ALA A 28 13.12 -16.29 0.95
CA ALA A 28 12.70 -16.71 2.29
C ALA A 28 13.18 -18.15 2.60
N GLN A 29 13.08 -19.05 1.61
CA GLN A 29 13.64 -20.40 1.73
C GLN A 29 15.15 -20.38 1.96
N SER A 30 15.88 -19.52 1.23
CA SER A 30 17.33 -19.40 1.35
C SER A 30 17.76 -18.74 2.67
N ARG A 31 17.04 -17.73 3.17
CA ARG A 31 17.30 -17.13 4.50
C ARG A 31 17.14 -18.14 5.62
N GLN A 32 16.11 -18.98 5.57
CA GLN A 32 15.92 -20.06 6.53
C GLN A 32 17.07 -21.08 6.47
N LEU A 33 17.51 -21.41 5.25
CA LEU A 33 18.64 -22.31 5.02
C LEU A 33 19.95 -21.71 5.55
N MET A 34 20.22 -20.44 5.25
CA MET A 34 21.41 -19.70 5.67
C MET A 34 21.45 -19.50 7.18
N PHE A 35 20.32 -19.23 7.84
CA PHE A 35 20.25 -19.18 9.30
C PHE A 35 20.59 -20.54 9.93
N ALA A 36 20.06 -21.63 9.37
CA ALA A 36 20.39 -22.98 9.83
C ALA A 36 21.88 -23.31 9.65
N PHE A 37 22.48 -22.90 8.52
CA PHE A 37 23.91 -23.08 8.27
C PHE A 37 24.81 -22.16 9.09
N ALA A 38 24.40 -20.92 9.37
CA ALA A 38 25.17 -19.98 10.18
C ALA A 38 25.32 -20.44 11.64
N GLY A 39 24.29 -21.07 12.20
CA GLY A 39 24.38 -21.72 13.51
C GLY A 39 25.37 -22.88 13.53
N PHE A 40 25.47 -23.65 12.44
CA PHE A 40 26.41 -24.75 12.30
C PHE A 40 27.84 -24.26 12.03
N SER A 41 28.02 -23.20 11.24
CA SER A 41 29.34 -22.67 10.87
C SER A 41 30.05 -21.97 12.04
N GLY A 42 29.33 -21.26 12.90
CA GLY A 42 29.93 -20.65 14.09
C GLY A 42 30.52 -21.69 15.06
N TYR A 43 29.84 -22.82 15.21
CA TYR A 43 30.32 -23.95 16.01
C TYR A 43 31.58 -24.59 15.40
N THR A 44 31.59 -24.85 14.09
CA THR A 44 32.73 -25.49 13.43
C THR A 44 33.97 -24.58 13.39
N VAL A 45 33.80 -23.27 13.19
CA VAL A 45 34.91 -22.30 13.20
C VAL A 45 35.55 -22.20 14.58
N LEU A 46 34.75 -22.15 15.65
CA LEU A 46 35.29 -22.08 17.01
C LEU A 46 36.04 -23.37 17.38
N LEU A 47 35.51 -24.52 16.96
CA LEU A 47 36.18 -25.81 17.11
C LEU A 47 37.49 -25.87 16.34
N LEU A 48 37.51 -25.36 15.10
CA LEU A 48 38.72 -25.27 14.30
C LEU A 48 39.77 -24.39 14.99
N ILE A 49 39.37 -23.23 15.54
CA ILE A 49 40.26 -22.35 16.32
C ILE A 49 40.82 -23.09 17.54
N LEU A 50 39.98 -23.77 18.31
CA LEU A 50 40.40 -24.55 19.49
C LEU A 50 41.39 -25.67 19.13
N VAL A 51 41.12 -26.41 18.03
CA VAL A 51 42.01 -27.45 17.51
C VAL A 51 43.32 -26.87 16.99
N CYS A 52 43.26 -25.71 16.32
CA CYS A 52 44.42 -24.98 15.84
C CYS A 52 45.33 -24.50 16.98
N TYR A 53 44.77 -23.95 18.06
CA TYR A 53 45.51 -23.58 19.27
C TYR A 53 46.05 -24.80 20.03
N LYS A 54 45.42 -25.97 19.88
CA LYS A 54 45.92 -27.22 20.44
C LYS A 54 47.10 -27.77 19.64
N GLU A 55 46.93 -28.06 18.35
CA GLU A 55 47.91 -28.77 17.52
C GLU A 55 49.05 -27.86 17.03
N PHE A 56 48.78 -26.56 16.86
CA PHE A 56 49.72 -25.59 16.32
C PHE A 56 49.97 -24.41 17.27
N GLY A 57 49.81 -24.60 18.59
CA GLY A 57 49.93 -23.53 19.60
C GLY A 57 51.21 -22.70 19.50
N ALA A 58 52.34 -23.32 19.14
CA ALA A 58 53.63 -22.65 18.93
C ALA A 58 53.66 -21.65 17.75
N LEU A 59 52.73 -21.78 16.80
CA LEU A 59 52.59 -20.91 15.63
C LEU A 59 51.40 -19.94 15.75
N MET A 60 50.57 -20.09 16.78
CA MET A 60 49.36 -19.30 16.98
C MET A 60 49.66 -18.01 17.76
N PRO A 61 49.00 -16.89 17.42
CA PRO A 61 49.21 -15.63 18.12
C PRO A 61 48.62 -15.68 19.53
N PHE A 62 49.28 -14.99 20.48
CA PHE A 62 48.84 -14.83 21.88
C PHE A 62 48.89 -16.09 22.75
N THR A 63 49.51 -17.19 22.31
CA THR A 63 49.64 -18.42 23.10
C THR A 63 50.33 -18.17 24.45
N ASP A 64 51.46 -17.43 24.47
CA ASP A 64 52.18 -17.09 25.70
C ASP A 64 51.36 -16.25 26.70
N VAL A 65 50.41 -15.44 26.19
CA VAL A 65 49.52 -14.62 27.02
C VAL A 65 48.37 -15.44 27.57
N LEU A 66 47.88 -16.42 26.80
CA LEU A 66 46.81 -17.34 27.19
C LEU A 66 47.31 -18.38 28.21
N GLU A 67 48.57 -18.82 28.08
CA GLU A 67 49.26 -19.72 29.02
C GLU A 67 49.82 -19.00 30.27
N ALA A 68 49.79 -17.67 30.30
CA ALA A 68 50.19 -16.94 31.48
C ALA A 68 49.31 -17.32 32.69
N ASP A 69 49.91 -17.37 33.89
CA ASP A 69 49.31 -17.81 35.16
C ASP A 69 48.01 -17.06 35.54
N ARG A 70 47.78 -15.89 34.93
CA ARG A 70 46.54 -15.09 35.06
C ARG A 70 45.35 -15.66 34.28
N PHE A 71 45.59 -16.35 33.17
CA PHE A 71 44.56 -16.89 32.27
C PHE A 71 44.50 -18.42 32.25
N GLY A 72 45.61 -19.11 32.58
CA GLY A 72 45.64 -20.55 32.88
C GLY A 72 45.17 -21.46 31.73
N PHE A 73 45.32 -21.03 30.47
CA PHE A 73 44.86 -21.75 29.29
C PHE A 73 45.97 -22.66 28.71
N ASP A 74 46.57 -23.46 29.59
CA ASP A 74 47.60 -24.44 29.26
C ASP A 74 47.08 -25.53 28.33
N GLU A 75 47.98 -26.27 27.66
CA GLU A 75 47.64 -27.31 26.70
C GLU A 75 46.56 -28.29 27.19
N ARG A 76 46.63 -28.67 28.48
CA ARG A 76 45.62 -29.53 29.13
C ARG A 76 44.25 -28.86 29.19
N ALA A 77 44.18 -27.58 29.56
CA ALA A 77 42.94 -26.81 29.60
C ALA A 77 42.36 -26.60 28.19
N ARG A 78 43.21 -26.43 27.17
CA ARG A 78 42.78 -26.37 25.75
C ARG A 78 42.15 -27.67 25.29
N LEU A 79 42.79 -28.79 25.60
CA LEU A 79 42.28 -30.12 25.26
C LEU A 79 40.95 -30.40 25.96
N GLU A 80 40.88 -30.09 27.26
CA GLU A 80 39.67 -30.27 28.05
C GLU A 80 38.54 -29.37 27.56
N ALA A 81 38.80 -28.10 27.27
CA ALA A 81 37.83 -27.18 26.68
C ALA A 81 37.34 -27.66 25.31
N THR A 82 38.23 -28.18 24.46
CA THR A 82 37.86 -28.73 23.14
C THR A 82 36.93 -29.93 23.29
N TRP A 83 37.26 -30.88 24.18
CA TRP A 83 36.43 -32.06 24.43
C TRP A 83 35.11 -31.71 25.13
N MET A 84 35.10 -30.81 26.10
CA MET A 84 33.87 -30.30 26.72
C MET A 84 32.98 -29.61 25.69
N PHE A 85 33.57 -28.85 24.76
CA PHE A 85 32.82 -28.16 23.71
C PHE A 85 32.25 -29.13 22.67
N ILE A 86 33.00 -30.15 22.27
CA ILE A 86 32.51 -31.25 21.42
C ILE A 86 31.38 -32.00 22.13
N ALA A 87 31.58 -32.38 23.39
CA ALA A 87 30.60 -33.11 24.18
C ALA A 87 29.31 -32.30 24.39
N LEU A 88 29.42 -31.00 24.68
CA LEU A 88 28.29 -30.10 24.79
C LEU A 88 27.57 -29.94 23.46
N GLY A 89 28.30 -29.77 22.35
CA GLY A 89 27.74 -29.69 21.00
C GLY A 89 26.97 -30.95 20.63
N GLN A 90 27.54 -32.12 20.89
CA GLN A 90 26.90 -33.42 20.67
C GLN A 90 25.70 -33.64 21.60
N ALA A 91 25.77 -33.20 22.86
CA ALA A 91 24.66 -33.30 23.80
C ALA A 91 23.48 -32.42 23.38
N VAL A 92 23.74 -31.17 22.96
CA VAL A 92 22.71 -30.27 22.41
C VAL A 92 22.13 -30.84 21.12
N PHE A 93 22.96 -31.41 20.24
CA PHE A 93 22.51 -32.08 19.03
C PHE A 93 21.63 -33.30 19.33
N LEU A 94 22.07 -34.21 20.20
CA LEU A 94 21.30 -35.40 20.59
C LEU A 94 20.00 -35.03 21.29
N PHE A 95 20.01 -33.99 22.13
CA PHE A 95 18.81 -33.49 22.80
C PHE A 95 17.81 -32.88 21.81
N THR A 96 18.29 -32.05 20.88
CA THR A 96 17.44 -31.48 19.81
C THR A 96 16.95 -32.54 18.83
N TRP A 97 17.78 -33.54 18.50
CA TRP A 97 17.42 -34.69 17.68
C TRP A 97 16.37 -35.58 18.35
N ALA A 98 16.53 -35.90 19.63
CA ALA A 98 15.55 -36.67 20.40
C ALA A 98 14.19 -35.94 20.52
N LEU A 99 14.20 -34.63 20.75
CA LEU A 99 13.00 -33.80 20.70
C LEU A 99 12.37 -33.73 19.29
N SER A 100 13.20 -33.78 18.24
CA SER A 100 12.75 -33.83 16.84
C SER A 100 12.07 -35.16 16.50
N ILE A 101 12.54 -36.30 17.03
CA ILE A 101 11.92 -37.62 16.84
C ILE A 101 10.46 -37.65 17.34
N ILE A 102 10.17 -37.01 18.46
CA ILE A 102 8.80 -36.91 19.01
C ILE A 102 7.88 -36.15 18.02
N ARG A 103 8.42 -35.17 17.28
CA ARG A 103 7.70 -34.46 16.21
C ARG A 103 7.70 -35.19 14.87
N PHE A 104 8.65 -36.08 14.62
CA PHE A 104 8.74 -36.88 13.39
C PHE A 104 7.49 -37.74 13.18
N LYS A 105 6.84 -38.20 14.26
CA LYS A 105 5.55 -38.92 14.21
C LYS A 105 4.38 -38.01 13.79
N SER A 106 4.41 -36.74 14.19
CA SER A 106 3.45 -35.70 13.75
C SER A 106 3.75 -35.18 12.33
N LEU A 107 5.00 -35.25 11.89
CA LEU A 107 5.41 -34.90 10.51
C LEU A 107 5.09 -36.03 9.53
N ARG A 108 5.14 -37.30 9.94
CA ARG A 108 4.70 -38.44 9.13
C ARG A 108 3.20 -38.46 8.84
N THR A 109 2.40 -37.81 9.69
CA THR A 109 0.96 -37.62 9.49
C THR A 109 0.64 -36.36 8.66
N LEU A 110 1.58 -35.42 8.57
CA LEU A 110 1.57 -34.34 7.59
C LEU A 110 2.10 -34.89 6.26
N ARG A 111 1.23 -35.28 5.33
CA ARG A 111 1.63 -35.42 3.93
C ARG A 111 2.14 -34.06 3.44
N PHE A 112 3.47 -33.90 3.44
CA PHE A 112 4.13 -32.87 2.68
C PHE A 112 3.98 -33.25 1.20
N ASP A 113 3.18 -32.49 0.47
CA ASP A 113 3.07 -32.57 -0.99
C ASP A 113 4.40 -32.02 -1.55
N LEU A 114 5.43 -32.88 -1.54
CA LEU A 114 6.80 -32.58 -1.98
C LEU A 114 7.01 -32.83 -3.47
N ASN A 115 5.95 -33.16 -4.22
CA ASN A 115 5.97 -33.19 -5.67
C ASN A 115 5.10 -32.04 -6.22
N PRO A 116 5.65 -30.82 -6.31
CA PRO A 116 4.99 -29.74 -7.04
C PRO A 116 4.81 -30.11 -8.53
N ASP A 117 5.63 -31.01 -9.08
CA ASP A 117 5.63 -31.34 -10.50
C ASP A 117 4.53 -32.32 -10.94
N GLU A 118 4.09 -33.26 -10.09
CA GLU A 118 2.98 -34.18 -10.42
C GLU A 118 1.60 -33.50 -10.44
N ARG A 119 1.47 -32.27 -9.89
CA ARG A 119 0.32 -31.38 -10.16
C ARG A 119 0.58 -30.41 -11.31
N ARG A 120 1.82 -30.24 -11.77
CA ARG A 120 2.20 -29.36 -12.89
C ARG A 120 2.09 -30.03 -14.26
N GLU A 121 2.04 -31.35 -14.35
CA GLU A 121 1.55 -32.03 -15.58
C GLU A 121 0.05 -31.77 -15.83
N GLY A 122 -0.67 -31.37 -14.77
CA GLY A 122 -2.01 -30.80 -14.84
C GLY A 122 -2.04 -29.26 -14.75
N ALA A 123 -0.90 -28.56 -14.76
CA ALA A 123 -0.86 -27.13 -15.06
C ALA A 123 -1.06 -27.00 -16.56
N VAL A 124 -2.31 -27.24 -16.97
CA VAL A 124 -2.82 -26.89 -18.28
C VAL A 124 -2.35 -25.46 -18.53
N THR A 125 -1.42 -25.31 -19.48
CA THR A 125 -1.11 -24.01 -20.07
C THR A 125 -2.44 -23.30 -20.27
N PHE A 126 -2.71 -22.25 -19.49
CA PHE A 126 -4.04 -21.68 -19.26
C PHE A 126 -4.60 -20.94 -20.50
N ALA A 127 -4.50 -21.53 -21.68
CA ALA A 127 -5.10 -21.07 -22.92
C ALA A 127 -6.65 -21.02 -22.85
N GLN A 128 -7.27 -21.72 -21.88
CA GLN A 128 -8.71 -21.66 -21.63
C GLN A 128 -9.15 -20.59 -20.60
N GLY A 129 -8.22 -19.93 -19.89
CA GLY A 129 -8.50 -18.92 -18.85
C GLY A 129 -8.59 -17.48 -19.34
N ASP A 130 -8.25 -17.23 -20.62
CA ASP A 130 -8.09 -15.89 -21.19
C ASP A 130 -9.35 -15.01 -21.03
N TRP A 131 -10.55 -15.54 -21.27
CA TRP A 131 -11.77 -14.72 -21.19
C TRP A 131 -12.18 -14.32 -19.76
N MET A 132 -11.99 -15.20 -18.76
CA MET A 132 -12.32 -14.90 -17.36
C MET A 132 -11.36 -13.86 -16.82
N ARG A 133 -10.07 -14.04 -17.12
CA ARG A 133 -9.02 -13.09 -16.76
C ARG A 133 -9.28 -11.73 -17.39
N ASN A 134 -9.56 -11.67 -18.69
CA ASN A 134 -9.87 -10.41 -19.37
C ASN A 134 -11.12 -9.74 -18.79
N LEU A 135 -12.16 -10.51 -18.44
CA LEU A 135 -13.36 -9.95 -17.80
C LEU A 135 -13.05 -9.34 -16.42
N VAL A 136 -12.23 -10.02 -15.61
CA VAL A 136 -11.82 -9.53 -14.29
C VAL A 136 -10.91 -8.30 -14.41
N GLU A 137 -9.94 -8.33 -15.33
CA GLU A 137 -9.02 -7.23 -15.58
C GLU A 137 -9.77 -6.00 -16.13
N ASP A 138 -10.67 -6.16 -17.11
CA ASP A 138 -11.48 -5.07 -17.65
C ASP A 138 -12.42 -4.45 -16.60
N ALA A 139 -12.96 -5.27 -15.69
CA ALA A 139 -13.78 -4.78 -14.58
C ALA A 139 -12.93 -4.02 -13.54
N ALA A 140 -11.72 -4.50 -13.22
CA ALA A 140 -10.79 -3.84 -12.30
C ALA A 140 -10.30 -2.50 -12.88
N ILE A 141 -9.71 -2.55 -14.08
CA ILE A 141 -9.98 -1.66 -15.22
C ILE A 141 -10.86 -0.45 -14.93
N ALA A 142 -12.15 -0.69 -15.17
CA ALA A 142 -13.25 0.25 -15.09
C ALA A 142 -13.65 0.68 -13.66
N GLU A 143 -12.98 0.20 -12.62
CA GLU A 143 -13.43 0.28 -11.22
C GLU A 143 -14.89 -0.23 -11.01
N ASP A 144 -15.31 -1.23 -11.78
CA ASP A 144 -16.66 -1.82 -11.73
C ASP A 144 -16.74 -2.91 -10.65
N LEU A 145 -16.87 -2.46 -9.39
CA LEU A 145 -16.98 -3.35 -8.22
C LEU A 145 -18.20 -4.27 -8.31
N ASP A 146 -19.31 -3.79 -8.86
CA ASP A 146 -20.53 -4.59 -9.03
C ASP A 146 -20.27 -5.78 -9.97
N ALA A 147 -19.56 -5.58 -11.09
CA ALA A 147 -19.15 -6.67 -11.97
C ALA A 147 -18.21 -7.68 -11.29
N LEU A 148 -17.22 -7.21 -10.51
CA LEU A 148 -16.31 -8.08 -9.75
C LEU A 148 -17.05 -8.92 -8.71
N ILE A 149 -17.98 -8.31 -7.95
CA ILE A 149 -18.78 -9.00 -6.93
C ILE A 149 -19.73 -10.01 -7.57
N GLN A 150 -20.37 -9.65 -8.69
CA GLN A 150 -21.24 -10.56 -9.43
C GLN A 150 -20.46 -11.75 -9.99
N PHE A 151 -19.26 -11.52 -10.54
CA PHE A 151 -18.39 -12.59 -11.03
C PHE A 151 -18.03 -13.59 -9.93
N GLN A 152 -17.71 -13.11 -8.72
CA GLN A 152 -17.43 -13.98 -7.57
C GLN A 152 -18.63 -14.88 -7.20
N ARG A 153 -19.84 -14.32 -7.25
CA ARG A 153 -21.10 -15.00 -6.87
C ARG A 153 -21.64 -15.92 -7.96
N ARG A 154 -21.30 -15.68 -9.23
CA ARG A 154 -21.78 -16.46 -10.37
C ARG A 154 -21.29 -17.90 -10.32
N SER A 155 -22.16 -18.86 -10.61
CA SER A 155 -21.76 -20.23 -10.95
C SER A 155 -21.24 -20.26 -12.38
N ILE A 156 -20.00 -20.69 -12.57
CA ILE A 156 -19.35 -20.77 -13.88
C ILE A 156 -18.99 -22.23 -14.12
N ASP A 157 -19.47 -22.77 -15.23
CA ASP A 157 -19.13 -24.13 -15.66
C ASP A 157 -17.73 -24.13 -16.28
N GLY A 158 -16.84 -24.99 -15.77
CA GLY A 158 -15.45 -25.05 -16.18
C GLY A 158 -14.60 -25.82 -15.16
N ASP A 159 -13.28 -25.81 -15.34
CA ASP A 159 -12.35 -26.36 -14.36
C ASP A 159 -12.52 -25.63 -13.00
N PRO A 160 -12.92 -26.32 -11.92
CA PRO A 160 -13.09 -25.72 -10.61
C PRO A 160 -11.83 -25.02 -10.08
N SER A 161 -10.65 -25.50 -10.48
CA SER A 161 -9.38 -24.92 -10.04
C SER A 161 -9.16 -23.52 -10.63
N LEU A 162 -9.36 -23.38 -11.94
CA LEU A 162 -9.28 -22.14 -12.68
C LEU A 162 -10.35 -21.13 -12.26
N VAL A 163 -11.60 -21.59 -12.12
CA VAL A 163 -12.70 -20.72 -11.66
C VAL A 163 -12.41 -20.19 -10.25
N ARG A 164 -11.86 -21.02 -9.36
CA ARG A 164 -11.45 -20.59 -8.02
C ARG A 164 -10.30 -19.59 -8.05
N HIS A 165 -9.32 -19.78 -8.94
CA HIS A 165 -8.20 -18.87 -9.13
C HIS A 165 -8.68 -17.48 -9.58
N GLU A 166 -9.50 -17.43 -10.64
CA GLU A 166 -10.02 -16.16 -11.18
C GLU A 166 -10.98 -15.47 -10.21
N LYS A 167 -11.77 -16.21 -9.43
CA LYS A 167 -12.58 -15.62 -8.36
C LYS A 167 -11.73 -15.03 -7.23
N ALA A 168 -10.62 -15.68 -6.88
CA ALA A 168 -9.68 -15.14 -5.91
C ALA A 168 -9.01 -13.86 -6.43
N ARG A 169 -8.65 -13.82 -7.73
CA ARG A 169 -8.15 -12.63 -8.43
C ARG A 169 -9.18 -11.49 -8.44
N ALA A 170 -10.45 -11.78 -8.72
CA ALA A 170 -11.54 -10.79 -8.66
C ALA A 170 -11.72 -10.22 -7.25
N ARG A 171 -11.64 -11.08 -6.21
CA ARG A 171 -11.73 -10.66 -4.81
C ARG A 171 -10.53 -9.83 -4.37
N MET A 172 -9.32 -10.16 -4.84
CA MET A 172 -8.11 -9.36 -4.63
C MET A 172 -8.31 -7.94 -5.15
N TRP A 173 -8.77 -7.79 -6.41
CA TRP A 173 -9.04 -6.48 -7.00
C TRP A 173 -10.15 -5.71 -6.31
N GLU A 174 -11.24 -6.38 -5.94
CA GLU A 174 -12.34 -5.77 -5.18
C GLU A 174 -11.81 -5.15 -3.88
N MET A 175 -11.05 -5.92 -3.09
CA MET A 175 -10.52 -5.45 -1.81
C MET A 175 -9.48 -4.33 -1.99
N ALA A 176 -8.64 -4.42 -3.01
CA ALA A 176 -7.63 -3.39 -3.31
C ALA A 176 -8.26 -2.05 -3.72
N ILE A 177 -9.25 -2.05 -4.63
CA ILE A 177 -9.96 -0.84 -5.08
C ILE A 177 -10.73 -0.18 -3.93
N ARG A 178 -11.26 -0.99 -3.00
CA ARG A 178 -11.94 -0.50 -1.79
C ARG A 178 -10.98 0.04 -0.72
N GLY A 179 -9.68 -0.19 -0.86
CA GLY A 179 -8.65 0.16 0.12
C GLY A 179 -8.61 -0.75 1.35
N LEU A 180 -9.16 -1.96 1.25
CA LEU A 180 -9.17 -2.99 2.29
C LEU A 180 -7.86 -3.79 2.28
N TRP A 181 -6.75 -3.10 2.56
CA TRP A 181 -5.40 -3.56 2.27
C TRP A 181 -4.97 -4.87 2.94
N PRO A 182 -5.21 -5.13 4.24
CA PRO A 182 -4.86 -6.42 4.85
C PRO A 182 -5.55 -7.59 4.14
N ASN A 183 -6.83 -7.45 3.80
CA ASN A 183 -7.59 -8.48 3.08
C ASN A 183 -7.09 -8.63 1.64
N ALA A 184 -6.78 -7.53 0.96
CA ALA A 184 -6.23 -7.55 -0.39
C ALA A 184 -4.87 -8.26 -0.43
N ILE A 185 -3.97 -8.00 0.52
CA ILE A 185 -2.67 -8.68 0.66
C ILE A 185 -2.88 -10.18 0.89
N GLU A 186 -3.82 -10.57 1.74
CA GLU A 186 -4.10 -11.98 2.00
C GLU A 186 -4.61 -12.71 0.76
N GLU A 187 -5.52 -12.09 -0.02
CA GLU A 187 -5.99 -12.67 -1.28
C GLU A 187 -4.88 -12.68 -2.34
N ALA A 188 -4.08 -11.62 -2.46
CA ALA A 188 -2.93 -11.57 -3.37
C ALA A 188 -1.91 -12.67 -3.07
N LYS A 189 -1.57 -12.90 -1.80
CA LYS A 189 -0.70 -14.02 -1.39
C LYS A 189 -1.30 -15.39 -1.72
N LYS A 190 -2.63 -15.54 -1.71
CA LYS A 190 -3.29 -16.80 -2.12
C LYS A 190 -3.20 -17.01 -3.64
N VAL A 191 -3.44 -15.96 -4.42
CA VAL A 191 -3.33 -16.01 -5.90
C VAL A 191 -1.88 -16.30 -6.30
N LEU A 192 -0.92 -15.61 -5.68
CA LEU A 192 0.51 -15.81 -5.88
C LEU A 192 0.98 -17.24 -5.52
N ALA A 193 0.47 -17.79 -4.42
CA ALA A 193 0.78 -19.17 -4.04
C ALA A 193 0.19 -20.20 -5.02
N GLN A 194 -0.95 -19.88 -5.67
CA GLN A 194 -1.55 -20.73 -6.70
C GLN A 194 -0.83 -20.62 -8.05
N SER A 195 -0.26 -19.46 -8.37
CA SER A 195 0.58 -19.24 -9.57
C SER A 195 2.02 -19.74 -9.40
N GLY A 196 2.40 -20.27 -8.24
CA GLY A 196 3.74 -20.79 -7.99
C GLY A 196 4.80 -19.70 -7.75
N GLY A 197 4.39 -18.50 -7.32
CA GLY A 197 5.29 -17.38 -7.07
C GLY A 197 5.60 -16.51 -8.29
N ASP A 198 5.06 -16.87 -9.45
CA ASP A 198 5.28 -16.24 -10.75
C ASP A 198 4.06 -15.40 -11.18
N ASP A 199 3.77 -14.33 -10.42
CA ASP A 199 2.76 -13.33 -10.78
C ASP A 199 3.18 -11.95 -10.24
N ASP A 200 3.78 -11.15 -11.11
CA ASP A 200 4.28 -9.80 -10.79
C ASP A 200 3.16 -8.85 -10.35
N ILE A 201 1.95 -9.00 -10.90
CA ILE A 201 0.79 -8.18 -10.51
C ILE A 201 0.45 -8.46 -9.05
N CYS A 202 0.41 -9.73 -8.64
CA CYS A 202 0.17 -10.08 -7.24
C CYS A 202 1.26 -9.54 -6.31
N ARG A 203 2.54 -9.60 -6.71
CA ARG A 203 3.67 -9.01 -5.96
C ARG A 203 3.53 -7.49 -5.83
N MET A 204 3.19 -6.79 -6.91
CA MET A 204 2.91 -5.34 -6.89
C MET A 204 1.74 -5.01 -5.96
N ILE A 205 0.65 -5.78 -5.97
CA ILE A 205 -0.47 -5.57 -5.04
C ILE A 205 -0.04 -5.77 -3.58
N VAL A 206 0.80 -6.76 -3.29
CA VAL A 206 1.37 -6.95 -1.95
C VAL A 206 2.23 -5.76 -1.54
N ALA A 207 3.08 -5.25 -2.44
CA ALA A 207 3.90 -4.06 -2.20
C ALA A 207 3.05 -2.81 -1.93
N VAL A 208 2.08 -2.51 -2.80
CA VAL A 208 1.15 -1.37 -2.63
C VAL A 208 0.37 -1.49 -1.32
N GLY A 209 -0.09 -2.69 -0.97
CA GLY A 209 -0.75 -2.95 0.31
C GLY A 209 0.15 -2.69 1.52
N HIS A 210 1.42 -3.07 1.45
CA HIS A 210 2.42 -2.77 2.49
C HIS A 210 2.71 -1.27 2.59
N MET A 211 2.83 -0.55 1.46
CA MET A 211 2.99 0.91 1.43
C MET A 211 1.80 1.63 2.07
N ALA A 212 0.58 1.23 1.70
CA ALA A 212 -0.66 1.76 2.25
C ALA A 212 -0.80 1.47 3.76
N SER A 213 -0.34 0.30 4.20
CA SER A 213 -0.30 -0.12 5.62
C SER A 213 0.89 0.44 6.40
N ARG A 214 1.68 1.34 5.79
CA ARG A 214 2.84 2.01 6.41
C ARG A 214 3.96 1.06 6.85
N ARG A 215 4.15 -0.03 6.10
CA ARG A 215 5.24 -1.01 6.25
C ARG A 215 6.19 -0.92 5.05
N LEU A 216 6.93 0.18 4.97
CA LEU A 216 7.76 0.49 3.79
C LEU A 216 8.89 -0.53 3.59
N ASP A 217 9.48 -1.06 4.68
CA ASP A 217 10.53 -2.07 4.58
C ASP A 217 10.05 -3.35 3.86
N ALA A 218 8.86 -3.85 4.24
CA ALA A 218 8.25 -5.01 3.60
C ALA A 218 7.79 -4.71 2.16
N ALA A 219 7.45 -3.46 1.85
CA ALA A 219 7.14 -3.05 0.48
C ALA A 219 8.38 -3.06 -0.41
N ARG A 220 9.53 -2.58 0.08
CA ARG A 220 10.82 -2.63 -0.63
C ARG A 220 11.21 -4.07 -0.96
N GLU A 221 11.06 -4.97 0.00
CA GLU A 221 11.31 -6.40 -0.20
C GLU A 221 10.36 -7.01 -1.24
N ALA A 222 9.07 -6.69 -1.21
CA ALA A 222 8.10 -7.19 -2.18
C ALA A 222 8.32 -6.66 -3.61
N LEU A 223 8.91 -5.47 -3.76
CA LEU A 223 9.31 -4.91 -5.05
C LEU A 223 10.67 -5.42 -5.53
N HIS A 224 11.48 -5.98 -4.63
CA HIS A 224 12.79 -6.53 -4.96
C HIS A 224 12.62 -7.79 -5.83
N GLY A 225 13.35 -7.85 -6.96
CA GLY A 225 13.34 -9.00 -7.85
C GLY A 225 12.17 -9.06 -8.85
N LEU A 226 11.32 -8.02 -8.94
CA LEU A 226 10.37 -7.88 -10.05
C LEU A 226 11.16 -7.76 -11.36
N GLN A 227 10.93 -8.68 -12.30
CA GLN A 227 11.53 -8.60 -13.63
C GLN A 227 10.84 -7.48 -14.39
N GLN A 228 11.62 -6.53 -14.90
CA GLN A 228 11.11 -5.40 -15.67
C GLN A 228 11.23 -5.74 -17.16
N PRO A 229 10.13 -6.07 -17.85
CA PRO A 229 10.16 -6.06 -19.31
C PRO A 229 10.40 -4.62 -19.79
N GLU A 230 11.16 -4.46 -20.89
CA GLU A 230 11.46 -3.14 -21.45
C GLU A 230 10.17 -2.35 -21.70
N GLY A 231 10.07 -1.15 -21.13
CA GLY A 231 8.92 -0.23 -21.30
C GLY A 231 7.76 -0.41 -20.31
N TYR A 232 7.87 -1.30 -19.31
CA TYR A 232 6.88 -1.42 -18.23
C TYR A 232 7.37 -0.74 -16.94
N ASP A 233 6.95 0.50 -16.73
CA ASP A 233 7.53 1.36 -15.69
C ASP A 233 6.83 1.28 -14.33
N GLU A 234 5.67 0.62 -14.24
CA GLU A 234 4.90 0.58 -12.98
C GLU A 234 5.71 0.05 -11.78
N PRO A 235 6.52 -1.03 -11.88
CA PRO A 235 7.37 -1.47 -10.78
C PRO A 235 8.36 -0.40 -10.32
N GLU A 236 8.98 0.34 -11.25
CA GLU A 236 9.92 1.42 -10.95
C GLU A 236 9.20 2.63 -10.33
N LEU A 237 8.03 3.00 -10.85
CA LEU A 237 7.18 4.05 -10.29
C LEU A 237 6.76 3.70 -8.86
N LEU A 238 6.40 2.43 -8.60
CA LEU A 238 6.08 1.98 -7.25
C LEU A 238 7.28 2.05 -6.31
N ALA A 239 8.47 1.66 -6.77
CA ALA A 239 9.70 1.80 -6.01
C ALA A 239 10.00 3.27 -5.70
N PHE A 240 9.91 4.14 -6.71
CA PHE A 240 10.07 5.58 -6.55
C PHE A 240 9.08 6.15 -5.51
N VAL A 241 7.80 5.81 -5.62
CA VAL A 241 6.76 6.28 -4.68
C VAL A 241 7.01 5.73 -3.27
N CYS A 242 7.50 4.49 -3.13
CA CYS A 242 7.88 3.91 -1.85
C CYS A 242 9.03 4.68 -1.20
N GLU A 243 10.07 5.01 -1.97
CA GLU A 243 11.19 5.83 -1.51
C GLU A 243 10.75 7.27 -1.19
N TRP A 244 9.86 7.85 -2.00
CA TRP A 244 9.30 9.18 -1.76
C TRP A 244 8.49 9.25 -0.45
N LEU A 245 7.71 8.20 -0.15
CA LEU A 245 6.92 8.09 1.08
C LEU A 245 7.77 8.13 2.36
N ASP A 246 9.06 7.80 2.27
CA ASP A 246 10.02 7.84 3.36
C ASP A 246 10.96 9.07 3.27
N PRO A 247 10.62 10.21 3.91
CA PRO A 247 11.47 11.40 3.87
C PRO A 247 12.75 11.30 4.72
N TRP A 248 13.00 10.18 5.41
CA TRP A 248 14.11 10.07 6.35
C TRP A 248 15.15 9.02 5.97
N GLN A 249 14.71 7.90 5.40
CA GLN A 249 15.61 6.84 4.92
C GLN A 249 15.51 6.64 3.42
N GLY A 250 14.48 7.19 2.77
CA GLY A 250 14.28 7.04 1.33
C GLY A 250 15.28 7.87 0.53
N ASN A 251 15.66 7.34 -0.64
CA ASN A 251 16.65 7.97 -1.51
C ASN A 251 16.06 9.01 -2.48
N ALA A 252 14.74 8.95 -2.74
CA ALA A 252 14.07 9.83 -3.70
C ALA A 252 14.03 11.31 -3.26
N GLN A 253 14.55 12.18 -4.13
CA GLN A 253 14.62 13.64 -4.00
C GLN A 253 13.68 14.34 -4.98
N GLU A 254 13.52 15.66 -4.82
CA GLU A 254 12.72 16.47 -5.76
C GLU A 254 13.34 16.52 -7.16
N ASP A 255 14.66 16.40 -7.27
CA ASP A 255 15.36 16.38 -8.56
C ASP A 255 15.09 15.08 -9.34
N ASP A 256 14.80 13.98 -8.66
CA ASP A 256 14.49 12.70 -9.32
C ASP A 256 13.12 12.74 -10.04
N PHE A 257 12.29 13.78 -9.81
CA PHE A 257 11.08 13.98 -10.61
C PHE A 257 11.37 14.26 -12.08
N TRP A 258 12.57 14.78 -12.40
CA TRP A 258 13.00 15.03 -13.78
C TRP A 258 13.12 13.74 -14.61
N ASP A 259 13.32 12.58 -13.96
CA ASP A 259 13.37 11.29 -14.66
C ASP A 259 11.99 10.80 -15.13
N TRP A 260 10.92 11.40 -14.61
CA TRP A 260 9.53 10.98 -14.80
C TRP A 260 8.65 12.08 -15.40
N GLU A 261 9.23 12.95 -16.23
CA GLU A 261 8.48 13.98 -16.94
C GLU A 261 7.29 13.40 -17.70
N ASN A 262 6.15 14.08 -17.65
CA ASN A 262 4.88 13.68 -18.28
C ASN A 262 4.28 12.35 -17.77
N ASN A 263 4.68 11.87 -16.59
CA ASN A 263 4.01 10.74 -15.95
C ASN A 263 2.85 11.22 -15.07
N SER A 264 1.64 10.70 -15.31
CA SER A 264 0.44 11.13 -14.58
C SER A 264 0.48 10.86 -13.08
N CYS A 265 1.13 9.78 -12.64
CA CYS A 265 1.31 9.44 -11.23
C CYS A 265 2.17 10.49 -10.51
N ILE A 266 3.29 10.87 -11.12
CA ILE A 266 4.25 11.83 -10.57
C ILE A 266 3.68 13.25 -10.60
N ASP A 267 3.03 13.64 -11.69
CA ASP A 267 2.36 14.94 -11.78
C ASP A 267 1.24 15.07 -10.74
N HIS A 268 0.46 14.01 -10.52
CA HIS A 268 -0.53 13.96 -9.44
C HIS A 268 0.11 14.10 -8.06
N LEU A 269 1.23 13.42 -7.80
CA LEU A 269 1.99 13.56 -6.56
C LEU A 269 2.46 15.01 -6.33
N GLN A 270 3.00 15.67 -7.35
CA GLN A 270 3.37 17.08 -7.28
C GLN A 270 2.16 17.98 -7.04
N VAL A 271 1.02 17.73 -7.70
CA VAL A 271 -0.25 18.44 -7.46
C VAL A 271 -0.71 18.29 -6.01
N LEU A 272 -0.68 17.08 -5.45
CA LEU A 272 -1.02 16.84 -4.05
C LEU A 272 -0.12 17.61 -3.08
N MET A 273 1.18 17.66 -3.35
CA MET A 273 2.13 18.41 -2.54
C MET A 273 1.87 19.93 -2.63
N ARG A 274 1.52 20.45 -3.81
CA ARG A 274 1.08 21.85 -3.99
C ARG A 274 -0.22 22.13 -3.23
N MET A 275 -1.20 21.24 -3.31
CA MET A 275 -2.46 21.34 -2.57
C MET A 275 -2.21 21.34 -1.06
N LEU A 276 -1.35 20.45 -0.56
CA LEU A 276 -0.98 20.35 0.84
C LEU A 276 -0.25 21.61 1.34
N ARG A 277 0.66 22.19 0.54
CA ARG A 277 1.36 23.46 0.85
C ARG A 277 0.39 24.60 1.15
N GLY A 278 -0.75 24.62 0.46
CA GLY A 278 -1.75 25.67 0.56
C GLY A 278 -3.02 25.34 1.33
N TRP A 279 -3.21 24.10 1.78
CA TRP A 279 -4.54 23.55 2.11
C TRP A 279 -5.57 23.82 1.00
N GLN A 280 -5.14 23.79 -0.26
CA GLN A 280 -5.99 24.09 -1.41
C GLN A 280 -6.83 22.87 -1.78
N PRO A 281 -8.10 23.06 -2.19
CA PRO A 281 -8.98 21.97 -2.57
C PRO A 281 -8.74 21.48 -4.01
N SER A 282 -8.16 22.32 -4.85
CA SER A 282 -7.78 22.04 -6.24
C SER A 282 -6.55 22.89 -6.60
N PRO A 283 -5.72 22.46 -7.57
CA PRO A 283 -4.69 23.32 -8.14
C PRO A 283 -5.30 24.49 -8.93
N THR A 284 -4.49 25.51 -9.21
CA THR A 284 -4.87 26.63 -10.11
C THR A 284 -4.75 26.23 -11.58
N ASP A 285 -3.80 25.36 -11.89
CA ASP A 285 -3.50 24.92 -13.26
C ASP A 285 -4.34 23.68 -13.61
N GLN A 286 -4.74 23.56 -14.87
CA GLN A 286 -5.40 22.36 -15.38
C GLN A 286 -4.38 21.21 -15.52
N SER A 287 -4.85 19.97 -15.35
CA SER A 287 -4.02 18.79 -15.58
C SER A 287 -3.69 18.65 -17.06
N ILE A 288 -2.43 18.30 -17.36
CA ILE A 288 -1.98 18.01 -18.72
C ILE A 288 -2.59 16.68 -19.20
N HIS A 289 -2.79 15.75 -18.28
CA HIS A 289 -3.27 14.40 -18.56
C HIS A 289 -4.80 14.28 -18.55
N THR A 290 -5.31 13.32 -19.32
CA THR A 290 -6.74 12.96 -19.39
C THR A 290 -7.02 11.49 -19.04
N ASP A 291 -6.01 10.83 -18.49
CA ASP A 291 -6.00 9.42 -18.10
C ASP A 291 -6.88 9.12 -16.89
N ARG A 292 -7.03 7.83 -16.57
CA ARG A 292 -7.90 7.37 -15.47
C ARG A 292 -7.39 7.86 -14.12
N LEU A 293 -6.08 7.84 -13.88
CA LEU A 293 -5.50 8.31 -12.63
C LEU A 293 -5.84 9.78 -12.38
N THR A 294 -5.73 10.64 -13.40
CA THR A 294 -6.11 12.05 -13.29
C THR A 294 -7.59 12.24 -12.99
N ARG A 295 -8.48 11.43 -13.60
CA ARG A 295 -9.93 11.48 -13.28
C ARG A 295 -10.20 11.09 -11.83
N VAL A 296 -9.53 10.05 -11.33
CA VAL A 296 -9.63 9.63 -9.93
C VAL A 296 -9.08 10.70 -8.98
N ALA A 297 -7.99 11.37 -9.35
CA ALA A 297 -7.46 12.51 -8.60
C ALA A 297 -8.48 13.66 -8.49
N GLN A 298 -9.17 13.99 -9.58
CA GLN A 298 -10.20 15.02 -9.62
C GLN A 298 -11.40 14.70 -8.71
N LEU A 299 -11.75 13.43 -8.49
CA LEU A 299 -12.78 13.04 -7.51
C LEU A 299 -12.41 13.44 -6.06
N SER A 300 -11.12 13.33 -5.71
CA SER A 300 -10.61 13.78 -4.41
C SER A 300 -10.73 15.30 -4.28
N MET A 301 -10.45 16.05 -5.36
CA MET A 301 -10.64 17.50 -5.40
C MET A 301 -12.10 17.89 -5.16
N ILE A 302 -13.07 17.17 -5.73
CA ILE A 302 -14.51 17.38 -5.45
C ILE A 302 -14.80 17.25 -3.96
N SER A 303 -14.28 16.21 -3.30
CA SER A 303 -14.43 16.02 -1.85
C SER A 303 -13.92 17.22 -1.05
N LEU A 304 -12.76 17.76 -1.42
CA LEU A 304 -12.15 18.90 -0.75
C LEU A 304 -12.87 20.22 -1.04
N MET A 305 -13.35 20.41 -2.27
CA MET A 305 -14.16 21.58 -2.65
C MET A 305 -15.48 21.61 -1.87
N ARG A 306 -16.15 20.46 -1.72
CA ARG A 306 -17.33 20.31 -0.84
C ARG A 306 -17.01 20.71 0.60
N ALA A 307 -15.89 20.22 1.15
CA ALA A 307 -15.46 20.54 2.52
C ALA A 307 -15.13 22.03 2.69
N GLN A 308 -14.62 22.68 1.64
CA GLN A 308 -14.33 24.12 1.61
C GLN A 308 -15.50 24.98 1.09
N ARG A 309 -16.72 24.42 0.98
CA ARG A 309 -17.94 25.13 0.61
C ARG A 309 -17.93 25.76 -0.79
N LYS A 310 -17.22 25.14 -1.72
CA LYS A 310 -17.23 25.46 -3.16
C LYS A 310 -18.15 24.49 -3.90
N HIS A 311 -19.44 24.50 -3.57
CA HIS A 311 -20.39 23.49 -4.04
C HIS A 311 -20.65 23.58 -5.55
N ASP A 312 -20.64 24.79 -6.10
CA ASP A 312 -20.89 25.02 -7.54
C ASP A 312 -19.71 24.50 -8.37
N ASP A 313 -18.48 24.92 -8.06
CA ASP A 313 -17.26 24.40 -8.69
C ASP A 313 -17.17 22.86 -8.57
N ALA A 314 -17.54 22.31 -7.40
CA ALA A 314 -17.55 20.88 -7.15
C ALA A 314 -18.56 20.14 -8.03
N LEU A 315 -19.78 20.69 -8.16
CA LEU A 315 -20.80 20.12 -9.04
C LEU A 315 -20.36 20.19 -10.50
N GLU A 316 -19.84 21.33 -10.96
CA GLU A 316 -19.38 21.50 -12.33
C GLU A 316 -18.29 20.47 -12.69
N LEU A 317 -17.26 20.33 -11.85
CA LEU A 317 -16.20 19.34 -12.06
C LEU A 317 -16.78 17.91 -12.07
N SER A 318 -17.74 17.60 -11.20
CA SER A 318 -18.39 16.28 -11.19
C SER A 318 -19.16 15.99 -12.48
N LEU A 319 -19.85 16.98 -13.04
CA LEU A 319 -20.58 16.84 -14.30
C LEU A 319 -19.62 16.73 -15.50
N GLN A 320 -18.49 17.44 -15.48
CA GLN A 320 -17.42 17.29 -16.47
C GLN A 320 -16.84 15.86 -16.46
N LEU A 321 -16.58 15.30 -15.27
CA LEU A 321 -16.14 13.91 -15.13
C LEU A 321 -17.18 12.91 -15.67
N ILE A 322 -18.47 13.14 -15.44
CA ILE A 322 -19.53 12.28 -16.00
C ILE A 322 -19.58 12.39 -17.53
N ARG A 323 -19.33 13.56 -18.12
CA ARG A 323 -19.23 13.71 -19.58
C ARG A 323 -18.06 12.92 -20.16
N ALA A 324 -16.93 12.90 -19.46
CA ALA A 324 -15.73 12.15 -19.87
C ALA A 324 -15.87 10.64 -19.66
N GLU A 325 -16.51 10.21 -18.56
CA GLU A 325 -16.74 8.80 -18.23
C GLU A 325 -18.19 8.59 -17.79
N PRO A 326 -19.12 8.43 -18.75
CA PRO A 326 -20.55 8.32 -18.44
C PRO A 326 -20.91 7.13 -17.57
N LEU A 327 -20.16 6.03 -17.67
CA LEU A 327 -20.40 4.79 -16.91
C LEU A 327 -19.78 4.79 -15.51
N GLY A 328 -19.00 5.83 -15.15
CA GLY A 328 -18.30 5.90 -13.89
C GLY A 328 -19.24 6.03 -12.69
N VAL A 329 -19.14 5.10 -11.74
CA VAL A 329 -19.96 5.11 -10.51
C VAL A 329 -19.58 6.27 -9.59
N ARG A 330 -18.28 6.48 -9.32
CA ARG A 330 -17.80 7.53 -8.40
C ARG A 330 -18.12 8.96 -8.88
N PRO A 331 -17.94 9.35 -10.16
CA PRO A 331 -18.38 10.66 -10.66
C PRO A 331 -19.87 10.93 -10.43
N ARG A 332 -20.73 9.94 -10.66
CA ARG A 332 -22.18 10.05 -10.43
C ARG A 332 -22.52 10.17 -8.94
N ILE A 333 -21.84 9.40 -8.07
CA ILE A 333 -21.95 9.56 -6.62
C ILE A 333 -21.50 10.96 -6.19
N ALA A 334 -20.40 11.46 -6.75
CA ALA A 334 -19.89 12.80 -6.47
C ALA A 334 -20.92 13.88 -6.83
N ALA A 335 -21.54 13.81 -8.01
CA ALA A 335 -22.60 14.72 -8.43
C ALA A 335 -23.82 14.65 -7.50
N ALA A 336 -24.27 13.45 -7.12
CA ALA A 336 -25.36 13.28 -6.17
C ALA A 336 -25.03 13.91 -4.80
N LEU A 337 -23.81 13.71 -4.29
CA LEU A 337 -23.37 14.31 -3.03
C LEU A 337 -23.27 15.85 -3.10
N CYS A 338 -22.84 16.42 -4.23
CA CYS A 338 -22.86 17.86 -4.47
C CYS A 338 -24.28 18.43 -4.53
N LEU A 339 -25.23 17.73 -5.14
CA LEU A 339 -26.64 18.13 -5.18
C LEU A 339 -27.27 18.13 -3.77
N ILE A 340 -26.92 17.15 -2.93
CA ILE A 340 -27.32 17.12 -1.52
C ILE A 340 -26.83 18.37 -0.77
N ASP A 341 -25.59 18.80 -1.02
CA ASP A 341 -25.01 20.00 -0.40
C ASP A 341 -25.71 21.29 -0.84
N LYS A 342 -26.12 21.39 -2.12
CA LYS A 342 -26.90 22.53 -2.65
C LYS A 342 -28.32 22.55 -2.12
N GLY A 343 -28.92 21.39 -1.87
CA GLY A 343 -30.29 21.25 -1.37
C GLY A 343 -31.25 20.56 -2.33
N ASP A 344 -30.80 20.20 -3.53
CA ASP A 344 -31.58 19.50 -4.55
C ASP A 344 -31.52 17.98 -4.32
N TRP A 345 -32.32 17.54 -3.34
CA TRP A 345 -32.29 16.16 -2.87
C TRP A 345 -33.02 15.21 -3.83
N HIS A 346 -34.03 15.69 -4.55
CA HIS A 346 -34.79 14.86 -5.50
C HIS A 346 -33.95 14.53 -6.73
N SER A 347 -33.14 15.47 -7.22
CA SER A 347 -32.18 15.18 -8.29
C SER A 347 -31.09 14.23 -7.84
N ALA A 348 -30.57 14.38 -6.62
CA ALA A 348 -29.63 13.41 -6.06
C ALA A 348 -30.24 11.99 -5.98
N ARG A 349 -31.53 11.89 -5.61
CA ARG A 349 -32.26 10.63 -5.59
C ARG A 349 -32.50 10.06 -6.99
N SER A 350 -32.76 10.91 -7.99
CA SER A 350 -32.87 10.49 -9.39
C SER A 350 -31.58 9.79 -9.84
N ILE A 351 -30.41 10.38 -9.59
CA ILE A 351 -29.10 9.76 -9.87
C ILE A 351 -28.92 8.44 -9.11
N LEU A 352 -29.32 8.37 -7.82
CA LEU A 352 -29.26 7.12 -7.07
C LEU A 352 -30.14 6.02 -7.70
N SER A 353 -31.37 6.35 -8.10
CA SER A 353 -32.28 5.37 -8.70
C SER A 353 -31.69 4.79 -9.99
N GLU A 354 -31.05 5.66 -10.76
CA GLU A 354 -30.31 5.33 -11.95
C GLU A 354 -29.10 4.41 -11.71
N LEU A 355 -28.31 4.69 -10.67
CA LEU A 355 -27.17 3.88 -10.25
C LEU A 355 -27.60 2.52 -9.71
N LYS A 356 -28.71 2.44 -8.97
CA LYS A 356 -29.23 1.16 -8.47
C LYS A 356 -29.59 0.18 -9.58
N VAL A 357 -30.03 0.68 -10.72
CA VAL A 357 -30.36 -0.16 -11.89
C VAL A 357 -29.10 -0.65 -12.61
N SER A 358 -28.00 0.13 -12.62
CA SER A 358 -26.76 -0.27 -13.29
C SER A 358 -25.78 -1.03 -12.39
N ASP A 359 -25.65 -0.62 -11.13
CA ASP A 359 -24.55 -1.00 -10.21
C ASP A 359 -25.09 -1.25 -8.79
N GLY A 360 -26.17 -2.04 -8.69
CA GLY A 360 -26.91 -2.24 -7.45
C GLY A 360 -26.16 -2.95 -6.32
N GLN A 361 -25.14 -3.76 -6.62
CA GLN A 361 -24.32 -4.45 -5.61
C GLN A 361 -23.05 -3.65 -5.22
N ASP A 362 -22.79 -2.50 -5.84
CA ASP A 362 -21.61 -1.69 -5.50
C ASP A 362 -21.75 -1.12 -4.07
N PRO A 363 -20.81 -1.41 -3.15
CA PRO A 363 -20.83 -0.90 -1.78
C PRO A 363 -20.91 0.63 -1.69
N ARG A 364 -20.35 1.36 -2.66
CA ARG A 364 -20.38 2.82 -2.74
C ARG A 364 -21.78 3.34 -3.07
N VAL A 365 -22.52 2.64 -3.93
CA VAL A 365 -23.93 2.94 -4.27
C VAL A 365 -24.84 2.63 -3.09
N LEU A 366 -24.59 1.52 -2.40
CA LEU A 366 -25.27 1.17 -1.15
C LEU A 366 -25.04 2.24 -0.06
N ALA A 367 -23.82 2.77 0.06
CA ALA A 367 -23.53 3.87 0.97
C ALA A 367 -24.24 5.17 0.58
N LEU A 368 -24.31 5.52 -0.72
CA LEU A 368 -25.10 6.66 -1.18
C LEU A 368 -26.59 6.48 -0.87
N ALA A 369 -27.14 5.26 -1.03
CA ALA A 369 -28.52 4.95 -0.65
C ALA A 369 -28.77 5.19 0.84
N ALA A 370 -27.85 4.75 1.70
CA ALA A 370 -27.91 4.98 3.14
C ALA A 370 -27.82 6.48 3.48
N ILE A 371 -26.95 7.24 2.80
CA ILE A 371 -26.83 8.70 2.95
C ILE A 371 -28.12 9.42 2.56
N LEU A 372 -28.81 8.94 1.53
CA LEU A 372 -30.09 9.48 1.05
C LEU A 372 -31.31 8.97 1.84
N GLY A 373 -31.11 8.28 2.97
CA GLY A 373 -32.18 7.89 3.89
C GLY A 373 -32.88 6.58 3.55
N GLN A 374 -32.23 5.66 2.83
CA GLN A 374 -32.72 4.29 2.66
C GLN A 374 -32.08 3.36 3.69
N THR A 375 -32.84 2.38 4.17
CA THR A 375 -32.33 1.35 5.09
C THR A 375 -31.46 0.35 4.34
N VAL A 376 -30.18 0.28 4.69
CA VAL A 376 -29.20 -0.64 4.09
C VAL A 376 -28.40 -1.29 5.21
N ASP A 377 -27.99 -2.54 5.02
CA ASP A 377 -27.18 -3.25 6.00
C ASP A 377 -25.79 -2.60 6.16
N THR A 378 -25.28 -2.61 7.39
CA THR A 378 -24.03 -1.96 7.82
C THR A 378 -22.82 -2.90 7.80
N GLN A 379 -22.92 -4.03 7.09
CA GLN A 379 -21.82 -4.98 6.93
C GLN A 379 -20.67 -4.42 6.09
N GLU A 380 -20.99 -3.68 5.03
CA GLU A 380 -19.99 -3.06 4.15
C GLU A 380 -19.37 -1.82 4.79
N MET A 381 -18.05 -1.65 4.63
CA MET A 381 -17.29 -0.53 5.19
C MET A 381 -17.89 0.82 4.80
N GLU A 382 -18.21 1.00 3.54
CA GLU A 382 -18.71 2.24 2.94
C GLU A 382 -20.03 2.68 3.59
N VAL A 383 -20.92 1.72 3.90
CA VAL A 383 -22.19 1.96 4.59
C VAL A 383 -21.96 2.18 6.09
N ALA A 384 -21.08 1.38 6.70
CA ALA A 384 -20.74 1.48 8.11
C ALA A 384 -20.11 2.84 8.48
N LEU A 385 -19.27 3.41 7.61
CA LEU A 385 -18.70 4.74 7.78
C LEU A 385 -19.72 5.85 7.53
N ALA A 386 -20.66 5.65 6.60
CA ALA A 386 -21.68 6.62 6.24
C ALA A 386 -22.76 6.81 7.33
N VAL A 387 -23.31 5.70 7.85
CA VAL A 387 -24.46 5.70 8.78
C VAL A 387 -24.16 4.95 10.08
N GLY A 388 -23.30 3.93 10.05
CA GLY A 388 -22.97 3.11 11.22
C GLY A 388 -22.31 3.86 12.38
N GLY A 389 -22.31 3.25 13.57
CA GLY A 389 -21.70 3.81 14.77
C GLY A 389 -21.20 2.73 15.74
N GLY A 390 -20.41 3.12 16.73
CA GLY A 390 -19.98 2.24 17.82
C GLY A 390 -18.81 1.31 17.49
N LYS A 391 -18.81 0.11 18.09
CA LYS A 391 -17.67 -0.85 18.03
C LYS A 391 -17.42 -1.39 16.63
N LYS A 392 -18.48 -1.59 15.82
CA LYS A 392 -18.38 -2.12 14.45
C LYS A 392 -17.51 -1.25 13.53
N VAL A 393 -17.41 0.06 13.79
CA VAL A 393 -16.60 0.95 12.95
C VAL A 393 -15.12 0.89 13.30
N ARG A 394 -14.76 0.41 14.50
CA ARG A 394 -13.35 0.34 14.95
C ARG A 394 -12.52 -0.67 14.18
N GLN A 395 -13.15 -1.73 13.66
CA GLN A 395 -12.44 -2.77 12.90
C GLN A 395 -11.80 -2.18 11.63
N TRP A 396 -12.50 -1.23 10.99
CA TRP A 396 -12.08 -0.63 9.72
C TRP A 396 -10.83 0.26 9.82
N ILE A 397 -10.37 0.66 11.01
CA ILE A 397 -9.11 1.43 11.12
C ILE A 397 -7.92 0.59 10.63
N ASN A 398 -7.92 -0.70 10.98
CA ASN A 398 -6.84 -1.59 10.57
C ASN A 398 -7.05 -2.10 9.16
N ASP A 399 -8.31 -2.37 8.80
CA ASP A 399 -8.64 -2.93 7.48
C ASP A 399 -8.54 -1.89 6.36
N ALA A 400 -8.82 -0.61 6.63
CA ALA A 400 -8.73 0.48 5.66
C ALA A 400 -7.77 1.60 6.10
N PRO A 401 -6.45 1.35 6.09
CA PRO A 401 -5.45 2.27 6.64
C PRO A 401 -5.34 3.60 5.89
N VAL A 402 -5.86 3.68 4.65
CA VAL A 402 -5.83 4.89 3.80
C VAL A 402 -7.07 5.76 3.96
N ASN A 403 -8.14 5.26 4.58
CA ASN A 403 -9.38 6.02 4.75
C ASN A 403 -9.35 6.87 6.02
N PRO A 404 -9.26 8.21 5.93
CA PRO A 404 -9.14 9.06 7.11
C PRO A 404 -10.39 9.08 7.98
N VAL A 405 -11.58 8.82 7.40
CA VAL A 405 -12.83 8.83 8.15
C VAL A 405 -12.90 7.65 9.11
N ALA A 406 -12.30 6.50 8.77
CA ALA A 406 -12.20 5.35 9.67
C ALA A 406 -11.48 5.72 10.99
N GLY A 407 -10.41 6.52 10.91
CA GLY A 407 -9.72 7.05 12.10
C GLY A 407 -10.57 8.05 12.89
N LEU A 408 -11.27 8.96 12.22
CA LEU A 408 -12.09 10.00 12.86
C LEU A 408 -13.31 9.47 13.64
N VAL A 409 -13.83 8.29 13.27
CA VAL A 409 -14.96 7.69 13.99
C VAL A 409 -14.55 7.19 15.39
N VAL A 410 -13.25 6.99 15.63
CA VAL A 410 -12.75 6.49 16.91
C VAL A 410 -12.26 7.62 17.79
N LYS A 411 -12.66 7.56 19.07
CA LYS A 411 -12.24 8.53 20.08
C LYS A 411 -10.72 8.52 20.20
N GLY A 412 -10.10 9.64 19.84
CA GLY A 412 -8.65 9.79 19.86
C GLY A 412 -7.95 9.46 18.54
N GLY A 413 -8.65 8.91 17.55
CA GLY A 413 -8.08 8.43 16.27
C GLY A 413 -7.67 9.52 15.27
N MET A 414 -7.35 10.71 15.77
CA MET A 414 -6.97 11.86 14.95
C MET A 414 -5.61 11.64 14.30
N ASP A 415 -4.67 11.00 15.00
CA ASP A 415 -3.37 10.65 14.47
C ASP A 415 -3.45 9.57 13.40
N GLU A 416 -4.30 8.55 13.54
CA GLU A 416 -4.58 7.61 12.45
C GLU A 416 -5.24 8.29 11.25
N ALA A 417 -6.18 9.24 11.46
CA ALA A 417 -6.84 9.94 10.37
C ALA A 417 -5.87 10.79 9.52
N ILE A 418 -4.95 11.52 10.14
CA ILE A 418 -3.93 12.30 9.42
C ILE A 418 -2.81 11.43 8.85
N ASN A 419 -2.60 10.24 9.40
CA ASN A 419 -1.70 9.24 8.83
C ASN A 419 -2.31 8.65 7.55
N ALA A 420 -3.61 8.39 7.55
CA ALA A 420 -4.35 7.95 6.37
C ALA A 420 -4.33 9.02 5.26
N ASN A 421 -4.94 10.17 5.51
CA ASN A 421 -4.94 11.30 4.58
C ASN A 421 -5.12 12.64 5.29
N VAL A 422 -4.05 13.44 5.33
CA VAL A 422 -3.99 14.72 6.03
C VAL A 422 -4.98 15.77 5.48
N LEU A 423 -5.38 15.67 4.21
CA LEU A 423 -6.28 16.65 3.60
C LEU A 423 -7.70 16.61 4.18
N ILE A 424 -8.07 15.57 4.95
CA ILE A 424 -9.31 15.55 5.73
C ILE A 424 -9.43 16.77 6.66
N ALA A 425 -8.29 17.25 7.17
CA ALA A 425 -8.23 18.40 8.06
C ALA A 425 -8.15 19.75 7.31
N ALA A 426 -8.05 19.76 5.98
CA ALA A 426 -7.74 20.96 5.19
C ALA A 426 -8.77 22.08 5.39
N HIS A 427 -10.06 21.75 5.41
CA HIS A 427 -11.14 22.73 5.58
C HIS A 427 -11.07 23.43 6.94
N GLU A 428 -10.87 22.68 8.03
CA GLU A 428 -10.72 23.25 9.36
C GLU A 428 -9.40 23.99 9.55
N ALA A 429 -8.30 23.43 9.03
CA ALA A 429 -6.98 24.06 9.07
C ALA A 429 -6.99 25.41 8.36
N THR A 430 -7.65 25.49 7.20
CA THR A 430 -7.85 26.75 6.46
C THR A 430 -8.69 27.73 7.26
N ARG A 431 -9.83 27.30 7.82
CA ARG A 431 -10.70 28.17 8.64
C ARG A 431 -9.96 28.75 9.85
N ARG A 432 -9.09 27.95 10.49
CA ARG A 432 -8.32 28.32 11.68
C ARG A 432 -6.96 28.97 11.37
N GLY A 433 -6.55 29.04 10.11
CA GLY A 433 -5.26 29.62 9.71
C GLY A 433 -4.04 28.83 10.17
N MET A 434 -4.16 27.50 10.26
CA MET A 434 -3.05 26.62 10.65
C MET A 434 -2.12 26.36 9.43
N PRO A 435 -0.81 26.65 9.51
CA PRO A 435 0.12 26.30 8.44
C PRO A 435 0.36 24.77 8.38
N PRO A 436 0.47 24.18 7.17
CA PRO A 436 0.58 22.73 6.98
C PRO A 436 1.91 22.15 7.49
N LYS A 437 3.03 22.86 7.25
CA LYS A 437 4.36 22.41 7.67
C LYS A 437 4.44 22.24 9.19
N PHE A 438 4.86 21.05 9.64
CA PHE A 438 5.07 20.79 11.06
C PHE A 438 6.28 21.56 11.60
N SER A 439 6.06 22.35 12.65
CA SER A 439 7.13 23.05 13.37
C SER A 439 7.04 22.75 14.86
N PHE A 440 8.19 22.60 15.51
CA PHE A 440 8.25 22.44 16.96
C PHE A 440 7.86 23.73 17.65
N GLY A 441 7.16 23.60 18.78
CA GLY A 441 6.86 24.77 19.61
C GLY A 441 8.15 25.32 20.21
N TRP A 442 8.36 26.62 20.05
CA TRP A 442 9.53 27.32 20.59
C TRP A 442 9.73 27.07 22.09
N LEU A 443 8.63 26.91 22.86
CA LEU A 443 8.61 26.55 24.28
C LEU A 443 9.38 25.26 24.60
N SER A 444 9.32 24.26 23.72
CA SER A 444 10.09 23.03 23.92
C SER A 444 11.58 23.29 23.77
N LEU A 445 11.98 24.20 22.89
CA LEU A 445 13.37 24.59 22.72
C LEU A 445 13.83 25.34 23.98
N VAL A 446 13.04 26.32 24.45
CA VAL A 446 13.32 27.08 25.67
C VAL A 446 13.48 26.17 26.88
N PHE A 447 12.51 25.29 27.13
CA PHE A 447 12.55 24.41 28.29
C PHE A 447 13.79 23.49 28.29
N ASN A 448 14.19 22.96 27.13
CA ASN A 448 15.37 22.10 27.08
C ASN A 448 16.67 22.89 27.27
N PHE A 449 16.80 24.07 26.66
CA PHE A 449 18.06 24.82 26.68
C PHE A 449 18.21 25.73 27.91
N PHE A 450 17.14 26.34 28.39
CA PHE A 450 17.16 27.34 29.47
C PHE A 450 16.64 26.83 30.81
N VAL A 451 16.02 25.65 30.86
CA VAL A 451 15.58 25.05 32.13
C VAL A 451 16.38 23.79 32.42
N LEU A 452 16.30 22.78 31.55
CA LEU A 452 16.93 21.48 31.81
C LEU A 452 18.47 21.55 31.87
N ILE A 453 19.11 22.22 30.92
CA ILE A 453 20.58 22.35 30.91
C ILE A 453 21.10 23.06 32.18
N PRO A 454 20.59 24.24 32.58
CA PRO A 454 20.97 24.86 33.85
C PRO A 454 20.71 23.98 35.07
N THR A 455 19.60 23.24 35.12
CA THR A 455 19.34 22.32 36.25
C THR A 455 20.38 21.21 36.35
N TRP A 456 20.91 20.70 35.24
CA TRP A 456 22.01 19.71 35.26
C TRP A 456 23.31 20.31 35.79
N ILE A 457 23.59 21.56 35.46
CA ILE A 457 24.75 22.30 35.98
C ILE A 457 24.63 22.48 37.50
N VAL A 458 23.46 22.91 37.99
CA VAL A 458 23.21 23.08 39.43
C VAL A 458 23.35 21.75 40.19
N LEU A 459 22.80 20.66 39.64
CA LEU A 459 22.94 19.32 40.21
C LEU A 459 24.40 18.88 40.29
N ALA A 460 25.20 19.15 39.26
CA ALA A 460 26.63 18.85 39.27
C ALA A 460 27.41 19.68 40.29
N ILE A 461 27.08 20.98 40.45
CA ILE A 461 27.68 21.85 41.47
C ILE A 461 27.34 21.34 42.88
N PHE A 462 26.10 20.86 43.09
CA PHE A 462 25.71 20.27 44.37
C PHE A 462 26.53 19.02 44.69
N VAL A 463 26.68 18.10 43.73
CA VAL A 463 27.50 16.89 43.92
C VAL A 463 28.97 17.23 44.11
N TYR A 464 29.48 18.23 43.38
CA TYR A 464 30.83 18.76 43.55
C TYR A 464 31.09 19.18 45.00
N GLY A 465 30.14 19.86 45.64
CA GLY A 465 30.25 20.30 47.03
C GLY A 465 30.21 19.17 48.06
N GLN A 466 29.65 18.01 47.73
CA GLN A 466 29.47 16.90 48.67
C GLN A 466 30.52 15.79 48.52
N GLN A 467 30.92 15.48 47.28
CA GLN A 467 31.78 14.33 46.96
C GLN A 467 33.07 14.71 46.19
N GLY A 468 33.32 16.01 45.99
CA GLY A 468 34.55 16.52 45.38
C GLY A 468 34.49 16.74 43.86
N GLN A 469 35.62 17.20 43.30
CA GLN A 469 35.67 17.70 41.92
C GLN A 469 35.36 16.65 40.85
N LEU A 470 35.92 15.46 41.00
CA LEU A 470 35.84 14.42 39.98
C LEU A 470 34.41 13.85 39.86
N SER A 471 33.71 13.68 40.98
CA SER A 471 32.32 13.23 41.02
C SER A 471 31.36 14.27 40.43
N GLY A 472 31.53 15.56 40.72
CA GLY A 472 30.75 16.65 40.12
C GLY A 472 30.88 16.71 38.59
N LEU A 473 32.10 16.63 38.06
CA LEU A 473 32.37 16.59 36.61
C LEU A 473 31.75 15.36 35.94
N LEU A 474 31.84 14.19 36.57
CA LEU A 474 31.31 12.94 36.03
C LEU A 474 29.77 12.96 35.99
N VAL A 475 29.12 13.49 37.02
CA VAL A 475 27.66 13.71 37.03
C VAL A 475 27.24 14.70 35.96
N LEU A 476 27.98 15.79 35.76
CA LEU A 476 27.68 16.75 34.70
C LEU A 476 27.74 16.10 33.32
N ALA A 477 28.84 15.38 33.02
CA ALA A 477 29.05 14.72 31.74
C ALA A 477 27.97 13.66 31.46
N THR A 478 27.64 12.84 32.45
CA THR A 478 26.61 11.80 32.31
C THR A 478 25.22 12.37 32.09
N LEU A 479 24.82 13.42 32.83
CA LEU A 479 23.53 14.08 32.63
C LEU A 479 23.42 14.73 31.25
N PHE A 480 24.48 15.39 30.76
CA PHE A 480 24.50 15.93 29.40
C PHE A 480 24.41 14.84 28.34
N LEU A 481 25.17 13.75 28.47
CA LEU A 481 25.11 12.62 27.55
C LEU A 481 23.71 12.01 27.52
N LEU A 482 23.09 11.78 28.68
CA LEU A 482 21.73 11.24 28.79
C LEU A 482 20.69 12.21 28.20
N HIS A 483 20.86 13.52 28.41
CA HIS A 483 19.99 14.53 27.81
C HIS A 483 20.11 14.55 26.27
N ILE A 484 21.32 14.50 25.73
CA ILE A 484 21.55 14.45 24.27
C ILE A 484 21.01 13.13 23.70
N ALA A 485 21.29 12.00 24.35
CA ALA A 485 20.85 10.67 23.92
C ALA A 485 19.32 10.57 23.92
N SER A 486 18.65 11.01 24.99
CA SER A 486 17.19 11.01 25.06
C SER A 486 16.55 11.90 24.00
N ARG A 487 17.15 13.07 23.70
CA ARG A 487 16.66 13.95 22.61
C ARG A 487 16.88 13.32 21.23
N ARG A 488 18.03 12.68 21.00
CA ARG A 488 18.30 11.95 19.74
C ARG A 488 17.33 10.78 19.56
N PHE A 489 17.13 9.99 20.61
CA PHE A 489 16.18 8.87 20.64
C PHE A 489 14.74 9.33 20.38
N ALA A 490 14.28 10.40 21.06
CA ALA A 490 12.95 10.95 20.84
C ALA A 490 12.75 11.51 19.42
N ARG A 491 13.82 12.02 18.77
CA ARG A 491 13.79 12.42 17.36
C ARG A 491 13.70 11.18 16.46
N GLN A 492 14.48 10.14 16.71
CA GLN A 492 14.46 8.89 15.94
C GLN A 492 13.10 8.18 16.04
N GLN A 493 12.52 8.06 17.24
CA GLN A 493 11.18 7.48 17.42
C GLN A 493 10.07 8.21 16.64
N ARG A 494 10.23 9.50 16.36
CA ARG A 494 9.28 10.26 15.53
C ARG A 494 9.44 9.98 14.03
N ARG A 495 10.65 9.62 13.61
CA ARG A 495 10.95 9.24 12.21
C ARG A 495 10.53 7.81 11.88
N MET A 496 10.28 6.98 12.90
CA MET A 496 9.76 5.64 12.67
C MET A 496 8.32 5.72 12.13
N ILE A 497 8.12 5.24 10.90
CA ILE A 497 6.82 5.18 10.24
C ILE A 497 6.06 3.97 10.78
N ARG A 498 4.81 4.19 11.20
CA ARG A 498 3.91 3.15 11.69
C ARG A 498 2.48 3.53 11.32
N HIS A 499 1.62 2.54 11.14
CA HIS A 499 0.19 2.78 10.97
C HIS A 499 -0.45 3.41 12.22
N ARG A 500 -0.14 2.85 13.40
CA ARG A 500 -0.71 3.29 14.68
C ARG A 500 0.33 3.92 15.61
N ASP A 501 -0.13 4.86 16.44
CA ASP A 501 0.66 5.51 17.50
C ASP A 501 1.99 6.10 17.02
N GLN A 502 2.06 6.53 15.76
CA GLN A 502 3.26 7.15 15.23
C GLN A 502 3.52 8.46 15.95
N LYS A 503 4.66 8.56 16.64
CA LYS A 503 4.95 9.69 17.54
C LYS A 503 4.96 11.05 16.82
N ALA A 504 5.33 11.09 15.54
CA ALA A 504 5.21 12.30 14.73
C ALA A 504 3.76 12.71 14.49
N MET A 505 2.88 11.76 14.16
CA MET A 505 1.45 12.03 13.92
C MET A 505 0.73 12.43 15.21
N VAL A 506 1.04 11.78 16.33
CA VAL A 506 0.54 12.20 17.65
C VAL A 506 0.94 13.65 17.96
N ALA A 507 2.18 14.04 17.66
CA ALA A 507 2.65 15.42 17.86
C ALA A 507 1.94 16.40 16.90
N TYR A 508 1.72 15.99 15.64
CA TYR A 508 1.01 16.79 14.65
C TYR A 508 -0.47 16.99 15.04
N ALA A 509 -1.16 15.94 15.47
CA ALA A 509 -2.52 15.99 16.00
C ALA A 509 -2.62 16.87 17.25
N LYS A 510 -1.64 16.83 18.16
CA LYS A 510 -1.55 17.76 19.30
C LYS A 510 -1.41 19.21 18.84
N ARG A 511 -0.63 19.48 17.79
CA ARG A 511 -0.50 20.82 17.20
C ARG A 511 -1.82 21.28 16.59
N MET A 512 -2.51 20.43 15.83
CA MET A 512 -3.84 20.72 15.28
C MET A 512 -4.83 21.11 16.39
N LYS A 513 -4.86 20.36 17.48
CA LYS A 513 -5.69 20.67 18.66
C LYS A 513 -5.37 22.06 19.26
N ARG A 514 -4.10 22.47 19.31
CA ARG A 514 -3.69 23.82 19.77
C ARG A 514 -4.21 24.93 18.85
N PHE A 515 -4.27 24.68 17.54
CA PHE A 515 -4.88 25.58 16.56
C PHE A 515 -6.41 25.48 16.51
N LYS A 516 -7.04 24.69 17.40
CA LYS A 516 -8.49 24.41 17.41
C LYS A 516 -8.98 23.77 16.10
N VAL A 517 -8.12 22.98 15.47
CA VAL A 517 -8.40 22.10 14.32
C VAL A 517 -8.70 20.71 14.88
N LYS A 518 -9.95 20.27 14.73
CA LYS A 518 -10.53 19.01 15.19
C LYS A 518 -11.50 18.49 14.11
N PRO A 519 -11.02 17.92 12.99
CA PRO A 519 -11.91 17.26 12.06
C PRO A 519 -12.61 16.10 12.78
N GLU A 520 -13.92 16.04 12.66
CA GLU A 520 -14.81 15.09 13.30
C GLU A 520 -15.90 14.71 12.29
N ARG A 521 -16.53 13.55 12.43
CA ARG A 521 -17.60 13.15 11.50
C ARG A 521 -18.73 14.19 11.38
N GLY A 522 -18.97 14.95 12.46
CA GLY A 522 -19.99 16.00 12.49
C GLY A 522 -19.60 17.33 11.82
N ASN A 523 -18.36 17.52 11.35
CA ASN A 523 -17.93 18.75 10.67
C ASN A 523 -17.42 18.54 9.24
N ILE A 524 -17.29 17.29 8.79
CA ILE A 524 -16.98 16.94 7.40
C ILE A 524 -18.26 16.71 6.59
N PRO A 525 -18.26 17.03 5.28
CA PRO A 525 -19.38 16.68 4.41
C PRO A 525 -19.69 15.17 4.45
N VAL A 526 -20.96 14.82 4.33
CA VAL A 526 -21.35 13.40 4.22
C VAL A 526 -20.78 12.81 2.93
N GLY A 527 -20.33 11.55 3.00
CA GLY A 527 -19.78 10.83 1.85
C GLY A 527 -18.33 11.20 1.50
N THR A 528 -17.64 12.00 2.31
CA THR A 528 -16.21 12.30 2.10
C THR A 528 -15.35 11.04 2.00
N HIS A 529 -15.68 9.97 2.73
CA HIS A 529 -14.97 8.69 2.71
C HIS A 529 -15.09 7.91 1.40
N LEU A 530 -16.01 8.29 0.51
CA LEU A 530 -16.20 7.65 -0.82
C LEU A 530 -15.39 8.34 -1.92
N LEU A 531 -14.97 9.59 -1.69
CA LEU A 531 -14.37 10.46 -2.72
C LEU A 531 -12.93 10.86 -2.40
N LEU A 532 -12.61 11.09 -1.12
CA LEU A 532 -11.30 11.59 -0.72
C LEU A 532 -10.24 10.50 -0.89
N SER A 533 -9.32 10.73 -1.83
CA SER A 533 -8.15 9.88 -2.07
C SER A 533 -6.85 10.66 -1.88
N GLY A 534 -5.76 9.95 -1.61
CA GLY A 534 -4.42 10.52 -1.44
C GLY A 534 -3.55 10.32 -2.67
N MET A 535 -2.31 9.88 -2.44
CA MET A 535 -1.38 9.50 -3.50
C MET A 535 -1.94 8.29 -4.25
N LEU A 536 -1.96 8.37 -5.58
CA LEU A 536 -2.49 7.34 -6.44
C LEU A 536 -1.35 6.69 -7.22
N VAL A 537 -1.40 5.37 -7.35
CA VAL A 537 -0.48 4.57 -8.17
C VAL A 537 -1.29 3.63 -9.05
N THR A 538 -0.68 3.11 -10.11
CA THR A 538 -1.31 2.10 -10.97
C THR A 538 -0.63 0.74 -10.80
N VAL A 539 -1.45 -0.32 -10.88
CA VAL A 539 -0.98 -1.69 -11.03
C VAL A 539 -1.79 -2.30 -12.18
N ASN A 540 -1.12 -2.66 -13.26
CA ASN A 540 -1.73 -3.11 -14.52
C ASN A 540 -2.86 -2.16 -15.00
N GLY A 541 -2.63 -0.84 -14.88
CA GLY A 541 -3.62 0.19 -15.25
C GLY A 541 -4.79 0.40 -14.25
N VAL A 542 -4.87 -0.40 -13.18
CA VAL A 542 -5.84 -0.20 -12.10
C VAL A 542 -5.32 0.84 -11.12
N VAL A 543 -6.12 1.89 -10.87
CA VAL A 543 -5.74 2.99 -9.98
C VAL A 543 -6.00 2.62 -8.52
N LEU A 544 -4.98 2.76 -7.67
CA LEU A 544 -5.01 2.37 -6.25
C LEU A 544 -4.56 3.54 -5.36
N ASP A 545 -5.14 3.64 -4.17
CA ASP A 545 -4.89 4.74 -3.22
C ASP A 545 -3.96 4.34 -2.07
N LEU A 546 -2.87 5.08 -1.90
CA LEU A 546 -1.88 4.92 -0.84
C LEU A 546 -2.10 5.88 0.35
N GLY A 547 -3.09 6.77 0.25
CA GLY A 547 -3.30 7.85 1.20
C GLY A 547 -2.29 8.99 1.07
N LEU A 548 -2.43 10.02 1.89
CA LEU A 548 -1.51 11.17 1.93
C LEU A 548 -1.13 11.48 3.38
N PRO A 549 -0.11 10.80 3.93
CA PRO A 549 0.22 10.89 5.34
C PRO A 549 0.82 12.27 5.70
N ALA A 550 0.46 12.79 6.87
CA ALA A 550 0.88 14.14 7.28
C ALA A 550 2.38 14.32 7.51
N TRP A 551 3.18 13.24 7.62
CA TRP A 551 4.65 13.40 7.73
C TRP A 551 5.27 13.91 6.44
N LEU A 552 4.61 13.78 5.30
CA LEU A 552 5.06 14.37 4.04
C LEU A 552 5.10 15.91 4.08
N THR A 553 4.48 16.53 5.10
CA THR A 553 4.68 17.96 5.37
C THR A 553 6.14 18.33 5.65
N VAL A 554 7.01 17.36 5.94
CA VAL A 554 8.47 17.55 6.04
C VAL A 554 9.09 17.92 4.69
N ARG A 555 8.56 17.37 3.58
CA ARG A 555 9.01 17.67 2.21
C ARG A 555 8.54 19.04 1.70
N LEU A 556 7.64 19.74 2.40
CA LEU A 556 7.19 21.07 1.97
C LEU A 556 8.32 22.11 2.04
N PRO A 557 8.38 23.05 1.06
CA PRO A 557 9.35 24.14 1.07
C PRO A 557 9.20 25.03 2.31
N LYS A 558 10.27 25.75 2.66
CA LYS A 558 10.29 26.67 3.80
C LYS A 558 9.67 28.02 3.39
N ASP A 559 8.35 28.11 3.45
CA ASP A 559 7.63 29.37 3.25
C ASP A 559 7.69 30.25 4.51
N THR A 560 7.61 31.57 4.31
CA THR A 560 7.43 32.48 5.44
C THR A 560 6.03 32.32 6.05
N ASP A 561 5.97 32.17 7.38
CA ASP A 561 4.71 32.00 8.12
C ASP A 561 3.70 33.13 7.84
N LYS A 562 4.19 34.35 7.60
CA LYS A 562 3.36 35.52 7.29
C LYS A 562 2.62 35.35 5.97
N ALA A 563 3.30 34.91 4.91
CA ALA A 563 2.70 34.70 3.60
C ALA A 563 1.65 33.58 3.64
N VAL A 564 1.97 32.46 4.28
CA VAL A 564 1.04 31.33 4.44
C VAL A 564 -0.22 31.77 5.20
N LYS A 565 -0.07 32.45 6.34
CA LYS A 565 -1.23 32.93 7.13
C LYS A 565 -2.08 33.94 6.35
N ALA A 566 -1.47 34.82 5.57
CA ALA A 566 -2.20 35.78 4.75
C ALA A 566 -3.07 35.07 3.69
N ARG A 567 -2.54 34.06 3.01
CA ARG A 567 -3.28 33.21 2.06
C ARG A 567 -4.44 32.48 2.74
N LEU A 568 -4.19 31.82 3.87
CA LEU A 568 -5.22 31.10 4.62
C LEU A 568 -6.32 32.03 5.13
N LYS A 569 -5.98 33.27 5.54
CA LYS A 569 -6.98 34.26 5.96
C LYS A 569 -7.92 34.65 4.82
N ARG A 570 -7.41 34.80 3.59
CA ARG A 570 -8.23 35.08 2.39
C ARG A 570 -9.18 33.92 2.09
N GLN A 571 -8.67 32.68 2.11
CA GLN A 571 -9.48 31.49 1.89
C GLN A 571 -10.52 31.28 3.00
N SER A 572 -10.16 31.47 4.27
CA SER A 572 -11.07 31.36 5.41
C SER A 572 -12.25 32.32 5.29
N LYS A 573 -12.02 33.56 4.85
CA LYS A 573 -13.09 34.53 4.57
C LYS A 573 -14.04 34.03 3.48
N SER A 574 -13.52 33.40 2.42
CA SER A 574 -14.35 32.82 1.36
C SER A 574 -15.22 31.68 1.90
N ILE A 575 -14.63 30.73 2.63
CA ILE A 575 -15.34 29.62 3.26
C ILE A 575 -16.45 30.12 4.20
N GLN A 576 -16.18 31.16 5.00
CA GLN A 576 -17.17 31.69 5.95
C GLN A 576 -18.37 32.35 5.28
N LYS A 577 -18.20 32.93 4.08
CA LYS A 577 -19.31 33.53 3.31
C LYS A 577 -20.23 32.49 2.68
N SER A 578 -19.69 31.34 2.28
CA SER A 578 -20.46 30.29 1.60
C SER A 578 -21.31 29.46 2.58
N ARG A 579 -22.41 28.90 2.06
CA ARG A 579 -23.30 27.99 2.81
C ARG A 579 -22.57 26.70 3.22
N PRO A 580 -22.74 26.21 4.46
CA PRO A 580 -22.14 24.94 4.88
C PRO A 580 -22.69 23.74 4.07
N PRO A 581 -21.86 22.72 3.79
CA PRO A 581 -22.31 21.45 3.22
C PRO A 581 -23.25 20.72 4.18
N ARG A 582 -23.87 19.65 3.68
CA ARG A 582 -24.60 18.71 4.52
C ARG A 582 -23.62 17.85 5.30
N LEU A 583 -23.79 17.79 6.62
CA LEU A 583 -22.92 17.06 7.55
C LEU A 583 -23.54 15.77 8.08
N GLN A 584 -24.85 15.57 7.89
CA GLN A 584 -25.59 14.39 8.34
C GLN A 584 -26.43 13.77 7.22
N PRO A 585 -26.56 12.43 7.19
CA PRO A 585 -27.47 11.73 6.28
C PRO A 585 -28.90 12.30 6.29
N LEU A 586 -29.65 12.04 5.23
CA LEU A 586 -31.06 12.38 5.17
C LEU A 586 -31.88 11.39 6.03
N GLY A 587 -32.96 11.88 6.62
CA GLY A 587 -33.87 11.05 7.42
C GLY A 587 -34.62 10.06 6.54
N GLU A 588 -35.05 8.95 7.13
CA GLU A 588 -35.77 7.90 6.41
C GLU A 588 -37.06 8.45 5.78
N GLY A 589 -37.29 8.08 4.51
CA GLY A 589 -38.52 8.44 3.80
C GLY A 589 -38.71 9.95 3.59
N TRP A 590 -37.66 10.77 3.69
CA TRP A 590 -37.75 12.24 3.57
C TRP A 590 -38.43 12.69 2.27
N TRP A 591 -38.28 11.90 1.20
CA TRP A 591 -38.82 12.18 -0.13
C TRP A 591 -40.35 12.11 -0.21
N LEU A 592 -41.01 11.49 0.77
CA LEU A 592 -42.47 11.48 0.89
C LEU A 592 -42.99 12.82 1.45
N LYS A 593 -42.15 13.53 2.21
CA LYS A 593 -42.52 14.72 2.97
C LYS A 593 -42.19 16.02 2.24
N ARG A 594 -41.32 15.97 1.22
CA ARG A 594 -40.92 17.15 0.45
C ARG A 594 -41.52 17.14 -0.95
N PRO A 595 -42.07 18.27 -1.43
CA PRO A 595 -42.50 18.39 -2.81
C PRO A 595 -41.32 18.15 -3.75
N LYS A 596 -41.60 17.61 -4.93
CA LYS A 596 -40.62 17.52 -6.02
C LYS A 596 -40.26 18.94 -6.49
N GLU A 597 -39.02 19.13 -6.92
CA GLU A 597 -38.62 20.38 -7.57
C GLU A 597 -39.22 20.46 -8.98
N GLU A 598 -39.35 21.69 -9.50
CA GLU A 598 -39.82 21.90 -10.87
C GLU A 598 -38.87 21.21 -11.88
N GLY A 599 -39.45 20.42 -12.79
CA GLY A 599 -38.68 19.63 -13.77
C GLY A 599 -38.06 18.35 -13.22
N ALA A 600 -38.37 17.93 -11.99
CA ALA A 600 -37.89 16.66 -11.42
C ALA A 600 -38.54 15.40 -12.04
N ASP A 601 -39.49 15.57 -12.97
CA ASP A 601 -40.04 14.47 -13.75
C ASP A 601 -39.08 13.99 -14.84
N ILE A 602 -38.15 14.86 -15.27
CA ILE A 602 -37.04 14.50 -16.15
C ILE A 602 -35.87 14.02 -15.29
N PRO A 603 -35.17 12.93 -15.67
CA PRO A 603 -33.99 12.48 -14.96
C PRO A 603 -32.94 13.59 -14.78
N ALA A 604 -32.33 13.64 -13.59
CA ALA A 604 -31.45 14.75 -13.21
C ALA A 604 -30.24 14.91 -14.15
N LEU A 605 -29.63 13.81 -14.59
CA LEU A 605 -28.47 13.86 -15.49
C LEU A 605 -28.86 14.32 -16.90
N GLU A 606 -30.05 13.97 -17.37
CA GLU A 606 -30.59 14.48 -18.62
C GLU A 606 -30.79 15.99 -18.55
N ARG A 607 -31.33 16.50 -17.43
CA ARG A 607 -31.51 17.94 -17.21
C ARG A 607 -30.18 18.71 -17.10
N LEU A 608 -29.16 18.15 -16.45
CA LEU A 608 -27.90 18.84 -16.14
C LEU A 608 -26.81 18.67 -17.23
N ILE A 609 -26.80 17.55 -17.94
CA ILE A 609 -25.76 17.20 -18.94
C ILE A 609 -26.37 16.96 -20.33
N GLY A 610 -27.57 16.36 -20.39
CA GLY A 610 -28.20 15.90 -21.63
C GLY A 610 -27.81 14.47 -22.01
N GLN A 611 -27.99 14.14 -23.30
CA GLN A 611 -27.70 12.82 -23.89
C GLN A 611 -26.30 12.24 -23.60
N PRO A 612 -25.21 13.04 -23.52
CA PRO A 612 -23.87 12.51 -23.24
C PRO A 612 -23.75 11.68 -21.95
N ALA A 613 -24.59 11.94 -20.93
CA ALA A 613 -24.59 11.20 -19.67
C ALA A 613 -24.99 9.71 -19.79
N TYR A 614 -25.61 9.32 -20.91
CA TYR A 614 -26.18 7.99 -21.11
C TYR A 614 -25.43 7.11 -22.12
N ARG A 615 -24.33 7.61 -22.70
CA ARG A 615 -23.54 6.87 -23.70
C ARG A 615 -23.05 5.54 -23.14
N GLY A 616 -23.26 4.45 -23.87
CA GLY A 616 -22.79 3.09 -23.52
C GLY A 616 -23.61 2.38 -22.43
N ARG A 617 -24.57 3.07 -21.79
CA ARG A 617 -25.28 2.53 -20.62
C ARG A 617 -26.16 1.32 -20.94
N GLN A 618 -26.87 1.35 -22.06
CA GLN A 618 -27.71 0.22 -22.48
C GLN A 618 -26.86 -1.03 -22.72
N GLN A 619 -25.67 -0.87 -23.33
CA GLN A 619 -24.73 -1.96 -23.55
C GLN A 619 -24.16 -2.49 -22.23
N GLN A 620 -23.79 -1.61 -21.28
CA GLN A 620 -23.32 -2.02 -19.96
C GLN A 620 -24.40 -2.82 -19.20
N ARG A 621 -25.64 -2.33 -19.22
CA ARG A 621 -26.79 -3.04 -18.61
C ARG A 621 -27.01 -4.40 -19.25
N ALA A 622 -26.99 -4.49 -20.58
CA ALA A 622 -27.12 -5.75 -21.29
C ALA A 622 -26.04 -6.75 -20.88
N LYS A 623 -24.77 -6.32 -20.83
CA LYS A 623 -23.62 -7.14 -20.40
C LYS A 623 -23.76 -7.68 -18.97
N LYS A 624 -24.27 -6.87 -18.04
CA LYS A 624 -24.48 -7.28 -16.64
C LYS A 624 -25.70 -8.19 -16.48
N SER A 625 -26.77 -7.94 -17.25
CA SER A 625 -28.02 -8.72 -17.20
C SER A 625 -27.92 -10.08 -17.90
N SER A 626 -26.95 -10.29 -18.80
CA SER A 626 -26.79 -11.55 -19.50
C SER A 626 -26.28 -12.63 -18.54
N SER A 627 -27.18 -13.54 -18.14
CA SER A 627 -26.87 -14.72 -17.33
C SER A 627 -26.03 -15.78 -18.07
N THR A 628 -25.94 -15.67 -19.40
CA THR A 628 -25.11 -16.53 -20.25
C THR A 628 -23.67 -16.06 -20.26
N ALA A 629 -22.70 -16.98 -20.19
CA ALA A 629 -21.30 -16.62 -20.42
C ALA A 629 -21.21 -15.91 -21.79
N PRO A 630 -20.34 -14.90 -21.99
CA PRO A 630 -20.16 -14.34 -23.32
C PRO A 630 -19.98 -15.50 -24.29
N LYS A 631 -20.87 -15.63 -25.28
CA LYS A 631 -20.78 -16.68 -26.31
C LYS A 631 -19.35 -16.63 -26.82
N ARG A 632 -18.65 -17.77 -26.82
CA ARG A 632 -17.27 -17.93 -27.31
C ARG A 632 -17.13 -17.18 -28.63
N ALA A 633 -16.70 -15.92 -28.58
CA ALA A 633 -16.25 -15.22 -29.76
C ALA A 633 -15.03 -16.03 -30.20
N GLY A 634 -15.05 -16.52 -31.45
CA GLY A 634 -14.11 -17.52 -31.94
C GLY A 634 -12.70 -17.26 -31.41
N SER A 635 -12.23 -18.17 -30.56
CA SER A 635 -10.88 -18.16 -30.01
C SER A 635 -9.92 -18.25 -31.19
N SER A 636 -9.45 -17.12 -31.71
CA SER A 636 -8.16 -17.12 -32.38
C SER A 636 -7.18 -17.61 -31.32
N ARG A 637 -6.52 -18.74 -31.54
CA ARG A 637 -5.43 -19.23 -30.69
C ARG A 637 -4.44 -18.08 -30.47
N GLN A 638 -4.57 -17.37 -29.36
CA GLN A 638 -3.56 -16.43 -28.89
C GLN A 638 -2.71 -17.21 -27.91
N ASN A 639 -1.40 -17.22 -28.17
CA ASN A 639 -0.42 -17.83 -27.28
C ASN A 639 -0.57 -17.23 -25.87
N PRO A 640 -0.21 -17.98 -24.80
CA PRO A 640 -0.15 -17.41 -23.46
C PRO A 640 0.71 -16.15 -23.49
N ARG A 641 0.05 -15.00 -23.30
CA ARG A 641 0.71 -13.69 -23.35
C ARG A 641 1.54 -13.53 -22.09
N THR A 642 2.85 -13.50 -22.26
CA THR A 642 3.77 -12.93 -21.27
C THR A 642 3.39 -11.46 -21.03
N VAL A 643 3.78 -10.87 -19.89
CA VAL A 643 3.50 -9.45 -19.56
C VAL A 643 3.89 -8.50 -20.71
N THR A 644 4.84 -8.92 -21.56
CA THR A 644 5.29 -8.24 -22.78
C THR A 644 4.26 -8.10 -23.90
N ASP A 645 3.18 -8.90 -23.93
CA ASP A 645 2.13 -8.84 -24.96
C ASP A 645 0.90 -8.01 -24.51
N VAL A 646 0.99 -7.35 -23.35
CA VAL A 646 -0.03 -6.43 -22.85
C VAL A 646 0.04 -5.14 -23.66
N ASN A 647 -1.06 -4.75 -24.32
CA ASN A 647 -1.13 -3.48 -25.03
C ASN A 647 -1.19 -2.31 -24.00
N LEU A 648 -0.01 -1.82 -23.60
CA LEU A 648 0.19 -0.81 -22.56
C LEU A 648 -0.62 0.48 -22.82
N GLY A 649 -0.67 0.92 -24.08
CA GLY A 649 -1.41 2.12 -24.49
C GLY A 649 -2.92 1.99 -24.30
N ASN A 650 -3.50 0.84 -24.62
CA ASN A 650 -4.95 0.60 -24.41
C ASN A 650 -5.32 0.51 -22.92
N ARG A 651 -4.40 0.07 -22.07
CA ARG A 651 -4.61 0.00 -20.61
C ARG A 651 -4.36 1.33 -19.89
N GLY A 652 -3.90 2.36 -20.61
CA GLY A 652 -3.58 3.66 -20.04
C GLY A 652 -2.45 3.60 -19.02
N ILE A 653 -1.55 2.62 -19.16
CA ILE A 653 -0.38 2.47 -18.30
C ILE A 653 0.61 3.57 -18.69
N PRO A 654 1.10 4.38 -17.73
CA PRO A 654 2.10 5.39 -18.03
C PRO A 654 3.39 4.72 -18.55
N THR A 655 3.85 5.14 -19.72
CA THR A 655 5.13 4.71 -20.30
C THR A 655 6.05 5.92 -20.45
N ASN A 656 7.30 5.80 -20.04
CA ASN A 656 8.28 6.87 -20.05
C ASN A 656 8.55 7.29 -21.49
N THR A 657 8.35 8.57 -21.77
CA THR A 657 8.81 9.20 -23.01
C THR A 657 9.88 10.20 -22.62
N ARG A 658 11.10 9.73 -22.30
CA ARG A 658 12.25 10.63 -22.24
C ARG A 658 12.33 11.36 -23.58
N VAL A 659 12.21 12.69 -23.57
CA VAL A 659 12.18 13.54 -24.78
C VAL A 659 13.44 13.35 -25.65
N SER A 660 14.53 12.82 -25.08
CA SER A 660 15.78 12.49 -25.78
C SER A 660 15.72 11.21 -26.65
N GLU A 661 14.77 10.31 -26.44
CA GLU A 661 14.57 9.14 -27.29
C GLU A 661 13.42 9.41 -28.26
N ARG A 662 13.71 10.24 -29.25
CA ARG A 662 12.87 10.34 -30.45
C ARG A 662 12.80 8.93 -31.05
N VAL A 663 11.63 8.30 -30.93
CA VAL A 663 11.29 6.99 -31.47
C VAL A 663 11.86 6.86 -32.88
N GLN A 664 13.01 6.20 -33.01
CA GLN A 664 13.39 5.61 -34.29
C GLN A 664 12.42 4.46 -34.48
N SER A 665 11.54 4.59 -35.47
CA SER A 665 10.62 3.52 -35.85
C SER A 665 11.43 2.25 -36.11
N ARG A 666 11.46 1.33 -35.14
CA ARG A 666 12.09 0.03 -35.33
C ARG A 666 11.13 -0.85 -36.13
N PRO A 667 11.61 -1.60 -37.13
CA PRO A 667 10.81 -2.65 -37.75
C PRO A 667 10.49 -3.73 -36.70
N PRO A 668 9.35 -4.45 -36.83
CA PRO A 668 8.90 -5.42 -35.84
C PRO A 668 9.98 -6.50 -35.62
N SER A 669 10.31 -6.76 -34.36
CA SER A 669 11.26 -7.80 -33.98
C SER A 669 10.68 -9.18 -34.34
N SER A 670 11.46 -9.97 -35.08
CA SER A 670 11.15 -11.36 -35.35
C SER A 670 11.22 -12.17 -34.05
N ASN A 671 10.21 -13.00 -33.78
CA ASN A 671 10.20 -13.98 -32.69
C ASN A 671 11.47 -14.86 -32.74
N VAL A 672 12.44 -14.58 -31.88
CA VAL A 672 13.60 -15.46 -31.68
C VAL A 672 13.29 -16.36 -30.48
N VAL A 673 13.09 -17.65 -30.77
CA VAL A 673 13.08 -18.70 -29.76
C VAL A 673 14.50 -18.86 -29.21
N VAL A 674 14.67 -18.61 -27.92
CA VAL A 674 15.96 -18.82 -27.22
C VAL A 674 16.21 -20.33 -27.14
N GLY A 675 17.24 -20.83 -27.83
CA GLY A 675 17.62 -22.25 -27.77
C GLY A 675 18.39 -22.82 -28.96
N SER A 676 18.44 -22.15 -30.12
CA SER A 676 19.27 -22.61 -31.25
C SER A 676 20.44 -21.65 -31.51
N LYS A 677 21.67 -22.05 -31.21
CA LYS A 677 22.86 -21.35 -31.71
C LYS A 677 22.82 -21.39 -33.23
N ARG A 678 22.73 -20.23 -33.88
CA ARG A 678 22.98 -20.12 -35.33
C ARG A 678 24.43 -20.49 -35.60
N THR A 679 24.65 -21.45 -36.48
CA THR A 679 25.98 -21.76 -37.01
C THR A 679 26.51 -20.56 -37.77
N GLY A 680 27.78 -20.19 -37.51
CA GLY A 680 28.43 -19.05 -38.13
C GLY A 680 28.69 -19.26 -39.64
N PRO A 681 29.13 -18.22 -40.37
CA PRO A 681 29.05 -18.14 -41.83
C PRO A 681 29.91 -19.12 -42.63
N ASN A 682 30.69 -19.99 -41.99
CA ASN A 682 31.74 -20.78 -42.64
C ASN A 682 31.60 -22.30 -42.46
N VAL A 683 30.38 -22.82 -42.25
CA VAL A 683 30.15 -24.27 -42.23
C VAL A 683 29.28 -24.65 -43.42
N ARG A 684 29.83 -25.42 -44.37
CA ARG A 684 29.07 -26.01 -45.48
C ARG A 684 28.21 -27.16 -44.92
N PRO A 685 26.92 -27.24 -45.28
CA PRO A 685 26.09 -28.37 -44.88
C PRO A 685 26.45 -29.61 -45.70
N GLU A 686 26.64 -30.75 -45.02
CA GLU A 686 26.64 -32.06 -45.67
C GLU A 686 25.21 -32.48 -46.07
N PRO A 687 25.03 -33.28 -47.13
CA PRO A 687 23.71 -33.72 -47.55
C PRO A 687 23.15 -34.77 -46.57
N ARG A 688 21.85 -34.69 -46.32
CA ARG A 688 21.09 -35.70 -45.57
C ARG A 688 20.93 -36.95 -46.43
N ASP A 689 21.51 -38.06 -46.00
CA ASP A 689 21.11 -39.37 -46.49
C ASP A 689 19.81 -39.82 -45.83
N THR A 690 18.93 -40.34 -46.68
CA THR A 690 17.67 -41.02 -46.41
C THR A 690 17.90 -42.50 -46.06
N ASP A 691 16.97 -43.03 -45.28
CA ASP A 691 16.80 -44.44 -44.91
C ASP A 691 17.84 -45.06 -43.97
N ASP A 692 17.36 -45.45 -42.77
CA ASP A 692 17.39 -46.86 -42.40
C ASP A 692 16.40 -47.11 -41.24
N SER A 693 15.36 -47.85 -41.57
CA SER A 693 14.52 -48.59 -40.62
C SER A 693 15.36 -49.67 -39.95
N ILE A 694 15.36 -49.73 -38.62
CA ILE A 694 15.70 -50.96 -37.91
C ILE A 694 14.62 -51.23 -36.87
N ASP A 695 13.84 -52.25 -37.20
CA ASP A 695 12.91 -53.01 -36.39
C ASP A 695 13.70 -53.97 -35.49
N PHE A 696 13.35 -54.08 -34.21
CA PHE A 696 13.56 -55.29 -33.43
C PHE A 696 12.50 -55.38 -32.34
N SER A 697 11.57 -56.30 -32.58
CA SER A 697 10.98 -57.24 -31.61
C SER A 697 11.70 -57.34 -30.25
#